data_AF-A0A182PEU0-F1
#
_entry.id   AF-A0A182PEU0-F1
#
_cell.length_a   1.000
_cell.length_b   1.000
_cell.length_c   1.000
_cell.angle_alpha   90.00
_cell.angle_beta   90.00
_cell.angle_gamma   90.00
#
_symmetry.space_group_name_H-M   'P 1'
#
loop_
_entity.id
_entity.type
_entity.pdbx_description
1 polymer ?
#
loop_
_entity_poly.entity_id
_entity_poly.type
_entity_poly.pdbx_seq_one_letter_code
_entity_poly.pdbx_strand_id
1 'polypeptide(L)'
;MAPAAYPRTLLTLSLGGIMLLLLLLLATTKPASGQALITPLDSPLLSSKYRGLREIMFNFIGQTGNNKNKFLINLKKGKVQKQFGPEEPFFCNTTGMRSATVPTSVDKLRPGDIDIVGAIGDSLTAGNGAMATNILEVLIENKGLSWSIGGQGTWRQFLTLPNILKVYNPKLYGYPTKDGLSARKSSLFNAAEGGAMSQDIPYQARNLVKRMLSDRNVDIANHWKMITLMIGGNDFCAEICYMATPEKILQYHEKNIVSALRTFRDYLPRTFVNLAASPKVDILARFKNKPQDCVSMHVIECPCLLATRFRKQRQRFIKLIEDWNMLQMDIAAREEFHSKPDFAVVYQPFTMNLTFPETPNGDTDFTYMSLDCFHLSQKGYALASNALWNNMLEPVGGKSMNWEREFTVFKCPSAEMPYLRTPAPDATNAQEEVSYLDDPPFITIYRKLHNLFFNFVGTNSDNPVRLKQARSQGKIQFPIPSDQPFPCPTEGMRSPKVPASVHTLRPGDIDVVAALGDSLTAGTGVLATDILELVIENRGLSWCIGGQGTWREYLTLPNILKMFNPNLNGYVVADSLSIDRASRFDVAEIAAMSQDLPHQARNLIKRMKADRSVNIAKDWKLITIFIGHNDFCSRVCFLPKPEKALYQHEQNLLETLRLLRKRYCVENAQSTPCILRHDPCIRMSLFAAFQSRLEYIIHQWNRIQQTVAERDEFSNATDFTVNYQPFPEYLRLPTLENGDTDPGVISVDCFHLSQRGHAMAANSYWNNLIDIEGNKSMLVQREFERFNCPMKGRPFLATRQNSWKKV
;
A
#
# COMPACT_ATOMS: atom_id res chain seq x y z
N MET A 1 -23.70 39.73 -71.53
CA MET A 1 -22.30 39.26 -71.41
C MET A 1 -22.08 38.75 -70.01
N ALA A 2 -21.95 37.43 -69.86
CA ALA A 2 -21.61 36.77 -68.60
C ALA A 2 -20.09 36.69 -68.43
N PRO A 3 -19.54 36.66 -67.20
CA PRO A 3 -18.25 36.06 -66.95
C PRO A 3 -18.39 34.69 -66.25
N ALA A 4 -17.77 33.72 -66.91
CA ALA A 4 -17.35 32.37 -66.56
C ALA A 4 -17.58 31.82 -65.14
N ALA A 5 -18.29 30.69 -65.10
CA ALA A 5 -18.27 29.72 -64.01
C ALA A 5 -17.06 28.76 -64.17
N TYR A 6 -16.26 28.61 -63.12
CA TYR A 6 -15.35 27.46 -62.94
C TYR A 6 -16.06 26.41 -62.06
N PRO A 7 -16.11 25.12 -62.46
CA PRO A 7 -16.72 24.10 -61.62
C PRO A 7 -15.78 23.77 -60.45
N ARG A 8 -16.24 24.00 -59.22
CA ARG A 8 -15.66 23.34 -58.04
C ARG A 8 -16.12 21.89 -58.05
N THR A 9 -15.26 20.99 -58.52
CA THR A 9 -15.42 19.55 -58.31
C THR A 9 -15.29 19.28 -56.81
N LEU A 10 -16.41 19.19 -56.10
CA LEU A 10 -16.46 18.54 -54.79
C LEU A 10 -16.17 17.05 -55.04
N LEU A 11 -14.96 16.59 -54.70
CA LEU A 11 -14.74 15.16 -54.49
C LEU A 11 -15.52 14.74 -53.23
N THR A 12 -16.73 14.25 -53.44
CA THR A 12 -17.44 13.45 -52.44
C THR A 12 -16.75 12.10 -52.33
N LEU A 13 -15.75 11.99 -51.45
CA LEU A 13 -15.22 10.69 -51.03
C LEU A 13 -16.31 10.00 -50.20
N SER A 14 -16.86 8.90 -50.73
CA SER A 14 -17.81 8.05 -50.02
C SER A 14 -17.14 7.40 -48.80
N LEU A 15 -17.92 6.94 -47.81
CA LEU A 15 -17.42 6.21 -46.64
C LEU A 15 -16.46 5.06 -47.00
N GLY A 16 -16.66 4.44 -48.18
CA GLY A 16 -15.77 3.39 -48.70
C GLY A 16 -14.36 3.89 -49.04
N GLY A 17 -14.23 5.12 -49.56
CA GLY A 17 -12.93 5.71 -49.91
C GLY A 17 -12.06 6.05 -48.70
N ILE A 18 -12.69 6.44 -47.58
CA ILE A 18 -12.00 6.75 -46.31
C ILE A 18 -11.54 5.46 -45.62
N MET A 19 -12.39 4.42 -45.61
CA MET A 19 -12.04 3.07 -45.15
C MET A 19 -10.87 2.47 -45.96
N LEU A 20 -10.88 2.67 -47.29
CA LEU A 20 -9.81 2.20 -48.17
C LEU A 20 -8.48 2.93 -47.90
N LEU A 21 -8.52 4.24 -47.60
CA LEU A 21 -7.33 5.01 -47.22
C LEU A 21 -6.75 4.56 -45.88
N LEU A 22 -7.61 4.28 -44.88
CA LEU A 22 -7.23 3.71 -43.58
C LEU A 22 -6.59 2.33 -43.72
N LEU A 23 -7.17 1.47 -44.56
CA LEU A 23 -6.64 0.13 -44.86
C LEU A 23 -5.32 0.19 -45.64
N LEU A 24 -5.18 1.13 -46.60
CA LEU A 24 -3.94 1.35 -47.34
C LEU A 24 -2.82 1.89 -46.44
N LEU A 25 -3.13 2.80 -45.51
CA LEU A 25 -2.16 3.30 -44.52
C LEU A 25 -1.69 2.19 -43.57
N LEU A 26 -2.61 1.35 -43.08
CA LEU A 26 -2.29 0.16 -42.27
C LEU A 26 -1.48 -0.89 -43.05
N ALA A 27 -1.65 -0.99 -44.38
CA ALA A 27 -0.91 -1.92 -45.23
C ALA A 27 0.53 -1.46 -45.55
N THR A 28 0.84 -0.16 -45.41
CA THR A 28 2.21 0.36 -45.66
C THR A 28 3.16 0.25 -44.47
N THR A 29 2.68 -0.09 -43.27
CA THR A 29 3.53 -0.36 -42.11
C THR A 29 3.93 -1.83 -42.08
N LYS A 30 5.11 -2.17 -42.62
CA LYS A 30 5.68 -3.52 -42.44
C LYS A 30 6.02 -3.72 -40.95
N PRO A 31 5.69 -4.88 -40.34
CA PRO A 31 6.16 -5.20 -39.00
C PRO A 31 7.67 -5.45 -39.08
N ALA A 32 8.47 -4.48 -38.65
CA ALA A 32 9.89 -4.69 -38.44
C ALA A 32 10.07 -5.55 -37.19
N SER A 33 10.77 -6.66 -37.36
CA SER A 33 11.19 -7.55 -36.29
C SER A 33 12.03 -6.82 -35.23
N GLY A 34 11.54 -6.78 -33.98
CA GLY A 34 12.41 -6.72 -32.80
C GLY A 34 12.76 -5.37 -32.17
N GLN A 35 12.13 -4.25 -32.54
CA GLN A 35 12.29 -2.97 -31.83
C GLN A 35 10.92 -2.43 -31.36
N ALA A 36 10.90 -1.77 -30.19
CA ALA A 36 9.74 -1.07 -29.68
C ALA A 36 9.12 -0.20 -30.79
N LEU A 37 7.82 -0.35 -31.02
CA LEU A 37 7.10 0.37 -32.07
C LEU A 37 7.21 1.88 -31.79
N ILE A 38 8.04 2.59 -32.56
CA ILE A 38 8.04 4.06 -32.65
C ILE A 38 6.59 4.48 -32.92
N THR A 39 5.93 5.20 -32.01
CA THR A 39 4.58 5.68 -32.28
C THR A 39 4.63 6.75 -33.39
N PRO A 40 3.52 7.04 -34.07
CA PRO A 40 3.44 8.21 -34.94
C PRO A 40 3.81 9.53 -34.23
N LEU A 41 3.83 9.57 -32.90
CA LEU A 41 4.17 10.77 -32.12
C LEU A 41 5.69 10.98 -31.95
N ASP A 42 6.51 9.93 -32.10
CA ASP A 42 7.96 9.98 -31.90
C ASP A 42 8.75 10.46 -33.14
N SER A 43 8.18 10.31 -34.35
CA SER A 43 8.82 10.75 -35.60
C SER A 43 8.22 12.08 -36.08
N PRO A 44 9.03 13.14 -36.31
CA PRO A 44 8.51 14.45 -36.76
C PRO A 44 7.67 14.39 -38.04
N LEU A 45 8.05 13.53 -38.99
CA LEU A 45 7.38 13.39 -40.29
C LEU A 45 6.04 12.62 -40.16
N LEU A 46 6.04 11.51 -39.42
CA LEU A 46 4.83 10.72 -39.16
C LEU A 46 3.86 11.48 -38.25
N SER A 47 4.38 12.22 -37.27
CA SER A 47 3.62 13.08 -36.37
C SER A 47 2.88 14.17 -37.13
N SER A 48 3.53 14.81 -38.11
CA SER A 48 2.88 15.82 -38.95
C SER A 48 1.73 15.24 -39.80
N LYS A 49 1.91 14.06 -40.40
CA LYS A 49 0.86 13.41 -41.22
C LYS A 49 -0.29 12.89 -40.37
N TYR A 50 0.02 12.25 -39.24
CA TYR A 50 -0.95 11.75 -38.28
C TYR A 50 -1.78 12.89 -37.66
N ARG A 51 -1.14 13.98 -37.23
CA ARG A 51 -1.84 15.18 -36.75
C ARG A 51 -2.73 15.80 -37.82
N GLY A 52 -2.26 15.87 -39.07
CA GLY A 52 -3.06 16.34 -40.20
C GLY A 52 -4.33 15.51 -40.41
N LEU A 53 -4.22 14.18 -40.34
CA LEU A 53 -5.38 13.28 -40.42
C LEU A 53 -6.36 13.48 -39.27
N ARG A 54 -5.86 13.59 -38.03
CA ARG A 54 -6.70 13.85 -36.85
C ARG A 54 -7.42 15.18 -36.94
N GLU A 55 -6.77 16.21 -37.46
CA GLU A 55 -7.38 17.52 -37.71
C GLU A 55 -8.51 17.43 -38.74
N ILE A 56 -8.30 16.71 -39.85
CA ILE A 56 -9.35 16.48 -40.86
C ILE A 56 -10.54 15.73 -40.24
N MET A 57 -10.29 14.65 -39.50
CA MET A 57 -11.34 13.86 -38.86
C MET A 57 -12.12 14.66 -37.81
N PHE A 58 -11.42 15.42 -36.97
CA PHE A 58 -12.05 16.28 -35.96
C PHE A 58 -12.95 17.33 -36.60
N ASN A 59 -12.50 17.96 -37.68
CA ASN A 59 -13.28 18.97 -38.39
C ASN A 59 -14.47 18.37 -39.15
N PHE A 60 -14.33 17.14 -39.67
CA PHE A 60 -15.40 16.41 -40.35
C PHE A 60 -16.53 15.99 -39.39
N ILE A 61 -16.18 15.41 -38.24
CA ILE A 61 -17.16 14.96 -37.23
C ILE A 61 -17.80 16.16 -36.52
N GLY A 62 -17.00 17.20 -36.24
CA GLY A 62 -17.43 18.41 -35.56
C GLY A 62 -17.50 18.28 -34.03
N GLN A 63 -17.67 19.43 -33.37
CA GLN A 63 -17.69 19.51 -31.91
C GLN A 63 -18.95 18.84 -31.32
N THR A 64 -18.77 18.13 -30.21
CA THR A 64 -19.83 17.44 -29.47
C THR A 64 -20.07 18.08 -28.10
N GLY A 65 -19.02 18.54 -27.41
CA GLY A 65 -19.09 19.00 -26.02
C GLY A 65 -19.89 20.28 -25.81
N ASN A 66 -19.91 21.18 -26.79
CA ASN A 66 -20.63 22.45 -26.75
C ASN A 66 -21.97 22.44 -27.52
N ASN A 67 -22.40 21.28 -28.02
CA ASN A 67 -23.60 21.18 -28.83
C ASN A 67 -24.85 20.96 -27.95
N LYS A 68 -25.74 21.96 -27.89
CA LYS A 68 -26.97 21.91 -27.08
C LYS A 68 -27.88 20.72 -27.41
N ASN A 69 -28.01 20.35 -28.68
CA ASN A 69 -28.85 19.22 -29.08
C ASN A 69 -28.24 17.89 -28.59
N LYS A 70 -26.92 17.71 -28.75
CA LYS A 70 -26.22 16.52 -28.23
C LYS A 70 -26.27 16.45 -26.70
N PHE A 71 -26.22 17.60 -26.03
CA PHE A 71 -26.45 17.67 -24.58
C PHE A 71 -27.84 17.17 -24.20
N LEU A 72 -28.90 17.68 -24.84
CA LEU A 72 -30.27 17.24 -24.55
C LEU A 72 -30.49 15.75 -24.85
N ILE A 73 -29.88 15.23 -25.92
CA ILE A 73 -29.93 13.80 -26.26
C ILE A 73 -29.26 12.96 -25.15
N ASN A 74 -28.04 13.31 -24.74
CA ASN A 74 -27.32 12.56 -23.71
C ASN A 74 -27.99 12.69 -22.34
N LEU A 75 -28.56 13.86 -22.03
CA LEU A 75 -29.35 14.08 -20.81
C LEU A 75 -30.58 13.16 -20.80
N LYS A 76 -31.34 13.09 -21.90
CA LYS A 76 -32.49 12.18 -22.03
C LYS A 76 -32.10 10.71 -21.93
N LYS A 77 -30.90 10.35 -22.40
CA LYS A 77 -30.34 8.99 -22.30
C LYS A 77 -29.70 8.69 -20.93
N GLY A 78 -29.72 9.62 -19.98
CA GLY A 78 -29.09 9.45 -18.67
C GLY A 78 -27.56 9.39 -18.69
N LYS A 79 -26.92 9.82 -19.79
CA LYS A 79 -25.45 9.81 -19.98
C LYS A 79 -24.76 11.08 -19.48
N VAL A 80 -25.54 12.02 -18.95
CA VAL A 80 -25.07 13.22 -18.26
C VAL A 80 -25.40 13.07 -16.79
N GLN A 81 -24.52 13.54 -15.91
CA GLN A 81 -24.76 13.58 -14.47
C GLN A 81 -26.05 14.33 -14.11
N LYS A 82 -26.52 14.17 -12.86
CA LYS A 82 -27.56 15.05 -12.31
C LYS A 82 -27.19 16.52 -12.50
N GLN A 83 -28.14 17.29 -13.03
CA GLN A 83 -28.01 18.75 -13.15
C GLN A 83 -28.49 19.41 -11.86
N PHE A 84 -27.67 20.29 -11.29
CA PHE A 84 -27.98 21.01 -10.06
C PHE A 84 -28.44 22.44 -10.35
N GLY A 85 -29.42 22.93 -9.57
CA GLY A 85 -29.92 24.29 -9.63
C GLY A 85 -28.90 25.33 -9.12
N PRO A 86 -29.06 26.62 -9.49
CA PRO A 86 -28.16 27.69 -9.06
C PRO A 86 -28.11 27.84 -7.52
N GLU A 87 -29.24 27.61 -6.85
CA GLU A 87 -29.39 27.72 -5.39
C GLU A 87 -28.92 26.47 -4.62
N GLU A 88 -28.66 25.34 -5.30
CA GLU A 88 -28.16 24.14 -4.60
C GLU A 88 -26.73 24.41 -4.11
N PRO A 89 -26.45 24.24 -2.79
CA PRO A 89 -25.13 24.48 -2.24
C PRO A 89 -24.15 23.41 -2.69
N PHE A 90 -22.86 23.76 -2.71
CA PHE A 90 -21.80 22.77 -2.90
C PHE A 90 -21.71 21.85 -1.68
N PHE A 91 -21.24 20.62 -1.88
CA PHE A 91 -21.21 19.56 -0.86
C PHE A 91 -20.36 19.92 0.38
N CYS A 92 -19.37 20.80 0.23
CA CYS A 92 -18.40 21.14 1.26
C CYS A 92 -18.47 22.61 1.68
N ASN A 93 -18.14 22.88 2.95
CA ASN A 93 -17.85 24.25 3.39
C ASN A 93 -16.51 24.71 2.80
N THR A 94 -16.52 25.80 2.05
CA THR A 94 -15.34 26.32 1.34
C THR A 94 -14.68 27.49 2.06
N THR A 95 -15.26 27.95 3.18
CA THR A 95 -14.74 29.09 3.95
C THR A 95 -13.35 28.79 4.50
N GLY A 96 -12.38 29.67 4.25
CA GLY A 96 -11.01 29.52 4.76
C GLY A 96 -10.18 28.41 4.10
N MET A 97 -10.66 27.82 2.99
CA MET A 97 -9.98 26.71 2.30
C MET A 97 -8.91 27.14 1.29
N ARG A 98 -8.62 28.45 1.20
CA ARG A 98 -7.39 28.99 0.62
C ARG A 98 -6.55 29.57 1.74
N SER A 99 -5.25 29.27 1.74
CA SER A 99 -4.31 29.74 2.75
C SER A 99 -4.14 31.25 2.65
N ALA A 100 -4.02 31.91 3.80
CA ALA A 100 -3.80 33.36 3.87
C ALA A 100 -2.43 33.78 3.29
N THR A 101 -1.46 32.88 3.36
CA THR A 101 -0.14 33.02 2.73
C THR A 101 0.10 31.83 1.81
N VAL A 102 0.82 32.05 0.71
CA VAL A 102 1.10 30.98 -0.25
C VAL A 102 1.99 29.93 0.43
N PRO A 103 1.55 28.68 0.58
CA PRO A 103 2.32 27.67 1.30
C PRO A 103 3.63 27.38 0.57
N THR A 104 4.69 27.08 1.33
CA THR A 104 6.02 26.73 0.81
C THR A 104 6.25 25.23 0.74
N SER A 105 5.38 24.43 1.36
CA SER A 105 5.43 22.97 1.36
C SER A 105 4.14 22.38 0.80
N VAL A 106 4.31 21.27 0.08
CA VAL A 106 3.25 20.47 -0.54
C VAL A 106 2.33 19.85 0.51
N ASP A 107 2.84 19.58 1.71
CA ASP A 107 2.10 19.01 2.85
C ASP A 107 1.12 20.00 3.49
N LYS A 108 1.23 21.29 3.14
CA LYS A 108 0.37 22.36 3.65
C LYS A 108 -0.59 22.89 2.58
N LEU A 109 -0.74 22.18 1.46
CA LEU A 109 -1.63 22.59 0.39
C LEU A 109 -3.09 22.35 0.76
N ARG A 110 -3.87 23.43 0.79
CA ARG A 110 -5.33 23.34 0.78
C ARG A 110 -5.83 23.32 -0.66
N PRO A 111 -7.05 22.84 -0.94
CA PRO A 111 -7.60 22.86 -2.30
C PRO A 111 -7.61 24.25 -2.94
N GLY A 112 -7.84 25.30 -2.14
CA GLY A 112 -7.85 26.68 -2.63
C GLY A 112 -6.47 27.25 -2.97
N ASP A 113 -5.39 26.57 -2.59
CA ASP A 113 -4.00 27.00 -2.88
C ASP A 113 -3.53 26.59 -4.28
N ILE A 114 -4.24 25.67 -4.94
CA ILE A 114 -3.92 25.26 -6.31
C ILE A 114 -4.30 26.37 -7.27
N ASP A 115 -3.31 26.90 -8.00
CA ASP A 115 -3.51 27.97 -8.98
C ASP A 115 -3.61 27.43 -10.41
N ILE A 116 -2.82 26.41 -10.73
CA ILE A 116 -2.67 25.87 -12.08
C ILE A 116 -2.98 24.37 -12.08
N VAL A 117 -3.75 23.92 -13.06
CA VAL A 117 -3.98 22.49 -13.32
C VAL A 117 -3.41 22.08 -14.66
N GLY A 118 -2.88 20.86 -14.75
CA GLY A 118 -2.43 20.24 -16.00
C GLY A 118 -2.67 18.73 -16.01
N ALA A 119 -2.62 18.12 -17.19
CA ALA A 119 -2.69 16.68 -17.29
C ALA A 119 -1.98 16.11 -18.53
N ILE A 120 -1.47 14.89 -18.37
CA ILE A 120 -0.91 14.05 -19.43
C ILE A 120 -1.52 12.64 -19.35
N GLY A 121 -1.61 11.94 -20.47
CA GLY A 121 -2.23 10.62 -20.53
C GLY A 121 -2.75 10.25 -21.91
N ASP A 122 -3.69 9.31 -21.91
CA ASP A 122 -4.33 8.77 -23.12
C ASP A 122 -5.72 9.39 -23.38
N SER A 123 -6.56 8.67 -24.14
CA SER A 123 -7.91 9.08 -24.52
C SER A 123 -8.86 9.32 -23.34
N LEU A 124 -8.70 8.62 -22.21
CA LEU A 124 -9.52 8.86 -21.02
C LEU A 124 -9.18 10.22 -20.39
N THR A 125 -7.91 10.59 -20.37
CA THR A 125 -7.44 11.90 -19.88
C THR A 125 -7.74 13.01 -20.89
N ALA A 126 -7.77 12.71 -22.18
CA ALA A 126 -8.23 13.63 -23.23
C ALA A 126 -9.74 13.87 -23.22
N GLY A 127 -10.53 13.03 -22.53
CA GLY A 127 -11.98 13.16 -22.44
C GLY A 127 -12.71 12.65 -23.67
N ASN A 128 -12.18 11.64 -24.36
CA ASN A 128 -12.79 11.11 -25.58
C ASN A 128 -14.24 10.67 -25.36
N GLY A 129 -15.11 11.04 -26.31
CA GLY A 129 -16.47 10.52 -26.42
C GLY A 129 -17.44 10.89 -25.31
N ALA A 130 -17.10 11.82 -24.40
CA ALA A 130 -17.93 12.19 -23.25
C ALA A 130 -19.39 12.55 -23.65
N MET A 131 -19.56 13.19 -24.83
CA MET A 131 -20.84 13.63 -25.36
C MET A 131 -21.22 12.98 -26.70
N ALA A 132 -20.65 11.81 -27.00
CA ALA A 132 -20.90 11.11 -28.26
C ALA A 132 -22.37 10.66 -28.39
N THR A 133 -22.96 10.89 -29.56
CA THR A 133 -24.31 10.45 -29.92
C THR A 133 -24.33 9.42 -31.05
N ASN A 134 -23.19 9.21 -31.72
CA ASN A 134 -22.91 8.09 -32.63
C ASN A 134 -21.44 7.63 -32.48
N ILE A 135 -21.09 6.50 -33.07
CA ILE A 135 -19.78 5.86 -32.83
C ILE A 135 -18.59 6.67 -33.35
N LEU A 136 -18.73 7.45 -34.42
CA LEU A 136 -17.63 8.27 -34.95
C LEU A 136 -17.26 9.39 -33.97
N GLU A 137 -18.23 9.88 -33.21
CA GLU A 137 -18.04 10.96 -32.23
C GLU A 137 -17.22 10.54 -31.01
N VAL A 138 -16.96 9.24 -30.81
CA VAL A 138 -16.01 8.74 -29.81
C VAL A 138 -14.61 9.30 -30.02
N LEU A 139 -14.23 9.55 -31.28
CA LEU A 139 -12.92 10.08 -31.64
C LEU A 139 -12.75 11.56 -31.26
N ILE A 140 -13.82 12.25 -30.87
CA ILE A 140 -13.75 13.64 -30.42
C ILE A 140 -13.20 13.70 -28.99
N GLU A 141 -12.08 14.41 -28.84
CA GLU A 141 -11.51 14.75 -27.52
C GLU A 141 -12.35 15.86 -26.87
N ASN A 142 -13.31 15.50 -26.01
CA ASN A 142 -14.06 16.45 -25.20
C ASN A 142 -13.21 16.95 -24.02
N LYS A 143 -12.08 17.60 -24.32
CA LYS A 143 -11.11 18.02 -23.31
C LYS A 143 -11.73 18.89 -22.21
N GLY A 144 -12.69 19.74 -22.55
CA GLY A 144 -13.44 20.55 -21.59
C GLY A 144 -14.27 19.76 -20.57
N LEU A 145 -14.59 18.49 -20.87
CA LEU A 145 -15.36 17.57 -20.04
C LEU A 145 -14.52 16.45 -19.43
N SER A 146 -13.20 16.45 -19.65
CA SER A 146 -12.29 15.45 -19.08
C SER A 146 -12.35 15.47 -17.54
N TRP A 147 -12.44 14.28 -16.95
CA TRP A 147 -12.58 14.10 -15.50
C TRP A 147 -11.46 14.78 -14.69
N SER A 148 -10.22 14.73 -15.16
CA SER A 148 -9.05 15.20 -14.41
C SER A 148 -8.62 16.64 -14.71
N ILE A 149 -9.07 17.22 -15.83
CA ILE A 149 -8.54 18.53 -16.30
C ILE A 149 -9.55 19.38 -17.08
N GLY A 150 -10.77 18.91 -17.35
CA GLY A 150 -11.78 19.72 -18.04
C GLY A 150 -12.37 20.79 -17.13
N GLY A 151 -12.67 21.99 -17.64
CA GLY A 151 -13.30 23.07 -16.86
C GLY A 151 -14.48 23.72 -17.56
N GLN A 152 -15.10 23.04 -18.53
CA GLN A 152 -16.34 23.47 -19.16
C GLN A 152 -17.47 23.52 -18.11
N GLY A 153 -18.26 24.61 -18.12
CA GLY A 153 -19.36 24.79 -17.17
C GLY A 153 -18.90 24.91 -15.70
N THR A 154 -19.69 24.35 -14.79
CA THR A 154 -19.43 24.28 -13.34
C THR A 154 -19.73 22.88 -12.83
N TRP A 155 -19.40 22.58 -11.56
CA TRP A 155 -19.69 21.28 -10.94
C TRP A 155 -21.18 20.88 -11.03
N ARG A 156 -22.08 21.88 -11.11
CA ARG A 156 -23.52 21.69 -11.27
C ARG A 156 -23.93 21.07 -12.60
N GLN A 157 -23.16 21.38 -13.65
CA GLN A 157 -23.41 20.87 -15.00
C GLN A 157 -22.52 19.66 -15.30
N PHE A 158 -21.21 19.81 -15.02
CA PHE A 158 -20.17 18.86 -15.31
C PHE A 158 -19.21 18.79 -14.13
N LEU A 159 -19.18 17.69 -13.40
CA LEU A 159 -18.25 17.45 -12.32
C LEU A 159 -16.94 16.98 -12.95
N THR A 160 -15.91 17.78 -12.72
CA THR A 160 -14.52 17.53 -13.10
C THR A 160 -13.65 18.03 -11.96
N LEU A 161 -12.40 17.56 -11.87
CA LEU A 161 -11.49 18.05 -10.85
C LEU A 161 -11.33 19.60 -10.90
N PRO A 162 -11.12 20.26 -12.04
CA PRO A 162 -11.10 21.73 -12.08
C PRO A 162 -12.42 22.39 -11.69
N ASN A 163 -13.57 21.79 -12.03
CA ASN A 163 -14.86 22.34 -11.64
C ASN A 163 -15.13 22.24 -10.13
N ILE A 164 -14.50 21.29 -9.43
CA ILE A 164 -14.44 21.23 -7.96
C ILE A 164 -13.50 22.31 -7.43
N LEU A 165 -12.26 22.36 -7.94
CA LEU A 165 -11.24 23.31 -7.48
C LEU A 165 -11.65 24.77 -7.67
N LYS A 166 -12.40 25.11 -8.74
CA LYS A 166 -12.96 26.46 -8.96
C LYS A 166 -13.84 26.96 -7.83
N VAL A 167 -14.46 26.07 -7.05
CA VAL A 167 -15.27 26.44 -5.88
C VAL A 167 -14.37 26.95 -4.75
N TYR A 168 -13.15 26.41 -4.62
CA TYR A 168 -12.16 26.81 -3.63
C TYR A 168 -11.25 27.95 -4.11
N ASN A 169 -10.95 27.99 -5.41
CA ASN A 169 -10.18 29.03 -6.08
C ASN A 169 -10.84 29.46 -7.41
N PRO A 170 -11.63 30.55 -7.42
CA PRO A 170 -12.23 31.06 -8.65
C PRO A 170 -11.23 31.55 -9.71
N LYS A 171 -9.95 31.76 -9.35
CA LYS A 171 -8.86 32.19 -10.26
C LYS A 171 -8.06 31.01 -10.84
N LEU A 172 -8.47 29.77 -10.61
CA LEU A 172 -7.83 28.58 -11.15
C LEU A 172 -7.63 28.71 -12.68
N TYR A 173 -6.47 28.30 -13.19
CA TYR A 173 -6.13 28.37 -14.62
C TYR A 173 -5.53 27.04 -15.14
N GLY A 174 -5.50 26.88 -16.48
CA GLY A 174 -4.85 25.74 -17.16
C GLY A 174 -5.80 24.68 -17.74
N TYR A 175 -7.09 24.72 -17.37
CA TYR A 175 -8.10 23.79 -17.87
C TYR A 175 -8.71 24.22 -19.21
N PRO A 176 -8.90 23.30 -20.19
CA PRO A 176 -9.71 23.56 -21.38
C PRO A 176 -11.21 23.69 -21.06
N THR A 177 -11.93 24.44 -21.88
CA THR A 177 -13.39 24.64 -21.77
C THR A 177 -14.17 24.19 -23.00
N LYS A 178 -13.48 23.60 -23.99
CA LYS A 178 -14.02 23.17 -25.27
C LYS A 178 -13.37 21.88 -25.74
N ASP A 179 -13.96 21.29 -26.76
CA ASP A 179 -13.34 20.20 -27.52
C ASP A 179 -12.07 20.70 -28.22
N GLY A 180 -11.07 19.83 -28.35
CA GLY A 180 -9.86 20.18 -29.09
C GLY A 180 -8.79 19.12 -29.00
N LEU A 181 -7.97 19.04 -30.04
CA LEU A 181 -6.79 18.18 -30.06
C LEU A 181 -5.66 18.78 -29.24
N SER A 182 -4.77 17.95 -28.69
CA SER A 182 -3.62 18.39 -27.87
C SER A 182 -2.82 19.54 -28.49
N ALA A 183 -2.65 19.56 -29.81
CA ALA A 183 -1.90 20.58 -30.56
C ALA A 183 -2.58 21.96 -30.61
N ARG A 184 -3.89 22.04 -30.37
CA ARG A 184 -4.64 23.30 -30.42
C ARG A 184 -4.45 24.10 -29.13
N LYS A 185 -4.36 25.43 -29.26
CA LYS A 185 -4.28 26.36 -28.11
C LYS A 185 -5.46 26.21 -27.13
N SER A 186 -6.63 25.82 -27.64
CA SER A 186 -7.83 25.60 -26.82
C SER A 186 -7.69 24.47 -25.80
N SER A 187 -6.69 23.59 -25.96
CA SER A 187 -6.41 22.46 -25.07
C SER A 187 -5.61 22.85 -23.83
N LEU A 188 -5.05 24.07 -23.80
CA LEU A 188 -4.24 24.60 -22.69
C LEU A 188 -3.25 23.57 -22.15
N PHE A 189 -3.38 23.18 -20.87
CA PHE A 189 -2.48 22.27 -20.17
C PHE A 189 -2.98 20.82 -20.12
N ASN A 190 -4.00 20.46 -20.93
CA ASN A 190 -4.29 19.07 -21.26
C ASN A 190 -3.44 18.65 -22.47
N ALA A 191 -2.32 17.98 -22.18
CA ALA A 191 -1.39 17.44 -23.17
C ALA A 191 -1.63 15.95 -23.48
N ALA A 192 -2.70 15.35 -22.93
CA ALA A 192 -3.11 13.98 -23.24
C ALA A 192 -3.57 13.82 -24.69
N GLU A 193 -3.36 12.63 -25.25
CA GLU A 193 -3.68 12.31 -26.64
C GLU A 193 -4.33 10.93 -26.75
N GLY A 194 -5.41 10.83 -27.54
CA GLY A 194 -5.97 9.54 -27.90
C GLY A 194 -4.93 8.63 -28.57
N GLY A 195 -4.86 7.38 -28.12
CA GLY A 195 -3.90 6.37 -28.60
C GLY A 195 -2.50 6.45 -27.98
N ALA A 196 -2.24 7.39 -27.07
CA ALA A 196 -0.95 7.49 -26.39
C ALA A 196 -0.67 6.28 -25.50
N MET A 197 0.58 5.85 -25.47
CA MET A 197 1.11 4.75 -24.66
C MET A 197 2.22 5.26 -23.73
N SER A 198 2.73 4.39 -22.88
CA SER A 198 3.79 4.72 -21.92
C SER A 198 5.01 5.40 -22.53
N GLN A 199 5.41 5.00 -23.74
CA GLN A 199 6.53 5.63 -24.44
C GLN A 199 6.33 7.11 -24.80
N ASP A 200 5.08 7.57 -24.89
CA ASP A 200 4.75 8.97 -25.18
C ASP A 200 4.80 9.86 -23.91
N ILE A 201 4.83 9.27 -22.70
CA ILE A 201 4.83 9.98 -21.40
C ILE A 201 5.93 11.06 -21.35
N PRO A 202 7.21 10.78 -21.68
CA PRO A 202 8.26 11.78 -21.59
C PRO A 202 8.05 12.95 -22.57
N TYR A 203 7.51 12.69 -23.76
CA TYR A 203 7.18 13.74 -24.72
C TYR A 203 6.06 14.64 -24.20
N GLN A 204 4.97 14.05 -23.72
CA GLN A 204 3.84 14.81 -23.16
C GLN A 204 4.29 15.67 -21.97
N ALA A 205 5.12 15.13 -21.07
CA ALA A 205 5.66 15.87 -19.94
C ALA A 205 6.49 17.09 -20.37
N ARG A 206 7.43 16.92 -21.30
CA ARG A 206 8.22 18.04 -21.85
C ARG A 206 7.35 19.09 -22.54
N ASN A 207 6.35 18.66 -23.31
CA ASN A 207 5.39 19.56 -23.96
C ASN A 207 4.55 20.34 -22.93
N LEU A 208 4.07 19.70 -21.87
CA LEU A 208 3.33 20.35 -20.79
C LEU A 208 4.19 21.40 -20.07
N VAL A 209 5.41 21.04 -19.68
CA VAL A 209 6.37 21.97 -19.06
C VAL A 209 6.63 23.16 -19.97
N LYS A 210 6.91 22.92 -21.26
CA LYS A 210 7.14 23.99 -22.24
C LYS A 210 5.95 24.95 -22.33
N ARG A 211 4.71 24.44 -22.33
CA ARG A 211 3.50 25.27 -22.37
C ARG A 211 3.40 26.15 -21.13
N MET A 212 3.57 25.58 -19.94
CA MET A 212 3.52 26.32 -18.68
C MET A 212 4.61 27.40 -18.62
N LEU A 213 5.86 27.08 -18.97
CA LEU A 213 6.97 28.04 -18.99
C LEU A 213 6.73 29.22 -19.97
N SER A 214 5.97 29.00 -21.04
CA SER A 214 5.69 30.01 -22.08
C SER A 214 4.41 30.80 -21.87
N ASP A 215 3.56 30.40 -20.91
CA ASP A 215 2.26 31.03 -20.69
C ASP A 215 2.38 32.16 -19.67
N ARG A 216 2.10 33.39 -20.12
CA ARG A 216 2.17 34.60 -19.28
C ARG A 216 1.23 34.59 -18.06
N ASN A 217 0.24 33.71 -18.04
CA ASN A 217 -0.67 33.56 -16.90
C ASN A 217 -0.13 32.60 -15.82
N VAL A 218 1.04 31.99 -16.06
CA VAL A 218 1.68 31.06 -15.12
C VAL A 218 2.91 31.73 -14.51
N ASP A 219 2.83 32.10 -13.25
CA ASP A 219 4.00 32.37 -12.44
C ASP A 219 4.62 31.04 -12.00
N ILE A 220 5.62 30.59 -12.74
CA ILE A 220 6.25 29.28 -12.53
C ILE A 220 6.82 29.13 -11.12
N ALA A 221 7.36 30.21 -10.54
CA ALA A 221 8.02 30.17 -9.24
C ALA A 221 7.03 30.20 -8.07
N ASN A 222 5.91 30.92 -8.23
CA ASN A 222 4.99 31.18 -7.12
C ASN A 222 3.68 30.40 -7.16
N HIS A 223 3.17 30.06 -8.35
CA HIS A 223 1.91 29.30 -8.45
C HIS A 223 2.10 27.85 -8.04
N TRP A 224 1.12 27.29 -7.34
CA TRP A 224 1.03 25.84 -7.13
C TRP A 224 0.39 25.15 -8.33
N LYS A 225 1.06 24.12 -8.83
CA LYS A 225 0.59 23.29 -9.95
C LYS A 225 0.04 21.96 -9.41
N MET A 226 -1.11 21.54 -9.92
CA MET A 226 -1.61 20.17 -9.78
C MET A 226 -1.61 19.48 -11.14
N ILE A 227 -0.84 18.40 -11.28
CA ILE A 227 -0.72 17.65 -12.54
C ILE A 227 -1.31 16.26 -12.36
N THR A 228 -2.21 15.84 -13.24
CA THR A 228 -2.75 14.47 -13.25
C THR A 228 -2.16 13.65 -14.40
N LEU A 229 -1.65 12.46 -14.10
CA LEU A 229 -1.11 11.48 -15.05
C LEU A 229 -1.92 10.19 -14.93
N MET A 230 -2.53 9.74 -16.03
CA MET A 230 -3.10 8.40 -16.15
C MET A 230 -2.81 7.84 -17.55
N ILE A 231 -2.16 6.68 -17.62
CA ILE A 231 -1.79 6.04 -18.89
C ILE A 231 -1.49 4.54 -18.72
N GLY A 232 -1.85 3.77 -19.73
CA GLY A 232 -1.63 2.32 -19.77
C GLY A 232 -2.72 1.59 -20.55
N GLY A 233 -3.88 2.20 -20.78
CA GLY A 233 -4.99 1.55 -21.47
C GLY A 233 -4.58 0.99 -22.84
N ASN A 234 -3.89 1.79 -23.66
CA ASN A 234 -3.40 1.39 -24.98
C ASN A 234 -2.26 0.35 -24.91
N ASP A 235 -1.34 0.48 -23.94
CA ASP A 235 -0.27 -0.49 -23.69
C ASP A 235 -0.86 -1.89 -23.42
N PHE A 236 -1.92 -1.93 -22.59
CA PHE A 236 -2.60 -3.18 -22.21
C PHE A 236 -3.43 -3.76 -23.35
N CYS A 237 -4.10 -2.89 -24.10
CA CYS A 237 -5.11 -3.29 -25.06
C CYS A 237 -4.56 -3.55 -26.46
N ALA A 238 -3.48 -2.87 -26.86
CA ALA A 238 -2.98 -2.86 -28.22
C ALA A 238 -1.48 -3.21 -28.35
N GLU A 239 -0.66 -3.12 -27.31
CA GLU A 239 0.79 -3.33 -27.42
C GLU A 239 1.26 -4.68 -26.85
N ILE A 240 0.88 -5.00 -25.61
CA ILE A 240 1.49 -6.07 -24.80
C ILE A 240 1.49 -7.44 -25.48
N CYS A 241 0.49 -7.72 -26.32
CA CYS A 241 0.32 -9.01 -27.00
C CYS A 241 1.16 -9.17 -28.28
N TYR A 242 1.79 -8.10 -28.77
CA TYR A 242 2.68 -8.12 -29.92
C TYR A 242 4.16 -8.05 -29.54
N MET A 243 4.47 -7.87 -28.25
CA MET A 243 5.83 -7.92 -27.73
C MET A 243 6.36 -9.36 -27.72
N ALA A 244 7.59 -9.54 -28.18
CA ALA A 244 8.27 -10.84 -28.06
C ALA A 244 8.44 -11.27 -26.59
N THR A 245 8.62 -10.30 -25.69
CA THR A 245 8.70 -10.51 -24.24
C THR A 245 7.80 -9.49 -23.52
N PRO A 246 6.50 -9.81 -23.31
CA PRO A 246 5.53 -8.92 -22.66
C PRO A 246 5.97 -8.36 -21.31
N GLU A 247 6.76 -9.09 -20.52
CA GLU A 247 7.26 -8.66 -19.21
C GLU A 247 8.12 -7.39 -19.26
N LYS A 248 8.79 -7.14 -20.40
CA LYS A 248 9.61 -5.93 -20.59
C LYS A 248 8.79 -4.64 -20.57
N ILE A 249 7.48 -4.71 -20.74
CA ILE A 249 6.59 -3.55 -20.72
C ILE A 249 6.70 -2.80 -19.37
N LEU A 250 6.93 -3.51 -18.27
CA LEU A 250 7.12 -2.95 -16.93
C LEU A 250 8.40 -2.11 -16.85
N GLN A 251 9.52 -2.65 -17.37
CA GLN A 251 10.80 -1.95 -17.39
C GLN A 251 10.75 -0.68 -18.25
N TYR A 252 10.09 -0.77 -19.42
CA TYR A 252 9.89 0.40 -20.28
C TYR A 252 9.01 1.44 -19.62
N HIS A 253 7.94 1.00 -18.95
CA HIS A 253 7.07 1.92 -18.22
C HIS A 253 7.76 2.64 -17.10
N GLU A 254 8.50 1.93 -16.25
CA GLU A 254 9.30 2.54 -15.18
C GLU A 254 10.22 3.64 -15.73
N LYS A 255 10.97 3.34 -16.80
CA LYS A 255 11.87 4.32 -17.41
C LYS A 255 11.12 5.56 -17.88
N ASN A 256 9.99 5.39 -18.55
CA ASN A 256 9.23 6.50 -19.13
C ASN A 256 8.56 7.37 -18.07
N ILE A 257 7.93 6.75 -17.07
CA ILE A 257 7.23 7.48 -16.02
C ILE A 257 8.21 8.20 -15.09
N VAL A 258 9.31 7.56 -14.69
CA VAL A 258 10.37 8.20 -13.90
C VAL A 258 10.95 9.38 -14.66
N SER A 259 11.17 9.26 -15.98
CA SER A 259 11.64 10.39 -16.79
C SER A 259 10.68 11.59 -16.77
N ALA A 260 9.37 11.37 -16.83
CA ALA A 260 8.39 12.46 -16.76
C ALA A 260 8.28 13.07 -15.36
N LEU A 261 8.24 12.24 -14.31
CA LEU A 261 8.18 12.72 -12.93
C LEU A 261 9.42 13.56 -12.57
N ARG A 262 10.62 13.13 -13.01
CA ARG A 262 11.85 13.94 -12.89
C ARG A 262 11.74 15.24 -13.68
N THR A 263 11.18 15.21 -14.89
CA THR A 263 10.95 16.42 -15.70
C THR A 263 10.04 17.40 -14.95
N PHE A 264 8.98 16.95 -14.29
CA PHE A 264 8.14 17.83 -13.46
C PHE A 264 8.90 18.35 -12.24
N ARG A 265 9.59 17.48 -11.49
CA ARG A 265 10.37 17.84 -10.30
C ARG A 265 11.46 18.89 -10.56
N ASP A 266 12.09 18.80 -11.73
CA ASP A 266 13.27 19.59 -12.04
C ASP A 266 12.90 20.94 -12.69
N TYR A 267 11.76 21.03 -13.38
CA TYR A 267 11.35 22.24 -14.12
C TYR A 267 10.10 22.94 -13.58
N LEU A 268 9.31 22.30 -12.72
CA LEU A 268 8.09 22.86 -12.13
C LEU A 268 8.19 22.81 -10.60
N PRO A 269 8.78 23.83 -9.94
CA PRO A 269 8.74 23.94 -8.48
C PRO A 269 7.28 24.02 -8.00
N ARG A 270 6.96 23.85 -6.72
CA ARG A 270 5.57 23.93 -6.21
C ARG A 270 4.57 23.08 -7.01
N THR A 271 4.79 21.77 -7.07
CA THR A 271 3.96 20.86 -7.88
C THR A 271 3.51 19.64 -7.10
N PHE A 272 2.19 19.41 -7.11
CA PHE A 272 1.54 18.20 -6.64
C PHE A 272 1.15 17.33 -7.85
N VAL A 273 1.64 16.09 -7.91
CA VAL A 273 1.33 15.18 -9.02
C VAL A 273 0.38 14.07 -8.55
N ASN A 274 -0.79 13.99 -9.17
CA ASN A 274 -1.67 12.83 -9.10
C ASN A 274 -1.20 11.78 -10.11
N LEU A 275 -0.66 10.66 -9.63
CA LEU A 275 -0.42 9.47 -10.44
C LEU A 275 -1.61 8.52 -10.31
N ALA A 276 -2.56 8.61 -11.22
CA ALA A 276 -3.76 7.80 -11.19
C ALA A 276 -3.52 6.42 -11.84
N ALA A 277 -3.96 5.38 -11.14
CA ALA A 277 -3.89 4.01 -11.61
C ALA A 277 -4.66 3.85 -12.93
N SER A 278 -4.14 3.02 -13.83
CA SER A 278 -4.90 2.65 -15.02
C SER A 278 -5.87 1.51 -14.71
N PRO A 279 -7.14 1.62 -15.14
CA PRO A 279 -8.12 0.56 -14.91
C PRO A 279 -7.65 -0.79 -15.44
N LYS A 280 -7.95 -1.86 -14.71
CA LYS A 280 -7.75 -3.20 -15.26
C LYS A 280 -8.78 -3.46 -16.35
N VAL A 281 -8.30 -3.64 -17.58
CA VAL A 281 -9.14 -3.78 -18.78
C VAL A 281 -9.87 -5.13 -18.87
N ASP A 282 -9.61 -6.08 -17.96
CA ASP A 282 -10.39 -7.33 -17.85
C ASP A 282 -11.86 -7.08 -17.48
N ILE A 283 -12.16 -5.92 -16.87
CA ILE A 283 -13.53 -5.50 -16.55
C ILE A 283 -14.44 -5.49 -17.79
N LEU A 284 -13.88 -5.20 -18.96
CA LEU A 284 -14.58 -5.19 -20.23
C LEU A 284 -15.16 -6.56 -20.58
N ALA A 285 -14.55 -7.65 -20.10
CA ALA A 285 -15.06 -9.02 -20.28
C ALA A 285 -16.15 -9.38 -19.26
N ARG A 286 -16.26 -8.63 -18.16
CA ARG A 286 -17.20 -8.88 -17.06
C ARG A 286 -18.51 -8.10 -17.18
N PHE A 287 -18.64 -7.19 -18.15
CA PHE A 287 -19.90 -6.49 -18.38
C PHE A 287 -21.03 -7.46 -18.78
N LYS A 288 -22.17 -7.30 -18.12
CA LYS A 288 -23.39 -8.08 -18.31
C LYS A 288 -24.26 -7.44 -19.39
N ASN A 289 -24.93 -8.25 -20.19
CA ASN A 289 -25.88 -7.82 -21.24
C ASN A 289 -25.33 -6.71 -22.15
N LYS A 290 -24.10 -6.91 -22.62
CA LYS A 290 -23.38 -5.94 -23.45
C LYS A 290 -24.08 -5.70 -24.80
N PRO A 291 -24.30 -4.44 -25.22
CA PRO A 291 -24.79 -4.12 -26.56
C PRO A 291 -23.87 -4.68 -27.66
N GLN A 292 -24.43 -5.07 -28.79
CA GLN A 292 -23.67 -5.69 -29.88
C GLN A 292 -22.57 -4.77 -30.42
N ASP A 293 -22.85 -3.48 -30.58
CA ASP A 293 -21.85 -2.49 -31.00
C ASP A 293 -20.65 -2.47 -30.05
N CYS A 294 -20.90 -2.58 -28.75
CA CYS A 294 -19.87 -2.64 -27.73
C CYS A 294 -19.06 -3.94 -27.77
N VAL A 295 -19.68 -5.08 -28.11
CA VAL A 295 -18.92 -6.33 -28.34
C VAL A 295 -17.90 -6.14 -29.46
N SER A 296 -18.31 -5.55 -30.60
CA SER A 296 -17.42 -5.31 -31.74
C SER A 296 -16.34 -4.28 -31.42
N MET A 297 -16.71 -3.15 -30.81
CA MET A 297 -15.76 -2.08 -30.47
C MET A 297 -14.70 -2.56 -29.47
N HIS A 298 -15.09 -3.35 -28.47
CA HIS A 298 -14.16 -3.91 -27.51
C HIS A 298 -13.07 -4.80 -28.14
N VAL A 299 -13.39 -5.54 -29.21
CA VAL A 299 -12.40 -6.35 -29.93
C VAL A 299 -11.44 -5.46 -30.73
N ILE A 300 -11.92 -4.32 -31.23
CA ILE A 300 -11.12 -3.34 -31.99
C ILE A 300 -10.21 -2.54 -31.04
N GLU A 301 -10.76 -2.04 -29.94
CA GLU A 301 -10.05 -1.16 -29.02
C GLU A 301 -9.18 -1.92 -28.03
N CYS A 302 -9.55 -3.17 -27.67
CA CYS A 302 -8.79 -4.01 -26.73
C CYS A 302 -8.54 -5.45 -27.22
N PRO A 303 -7.93 -5.62 -28.41
CA PRO A 303 -7.69 -6.93 -29.00
C PRO A 303 -6.81 -7.83 -28.12
N CYS A 304 -5.77 -7.32 -27.45
CA CYS A 304 -4.86 -8.13 -26.63
C CYS A 304 -5.60 -8.92 -25.54
N LEU A 305 -6.67 -8.35 -24.98
CA LEU A 305 -7.47 -9.00 -23.95
C LEU A 305 -8.66 -9.76 -24.54
N LEU A 306 -9.34 -9.19 -25.54
CA LEU A 306 -10.67 -9.66 -25.94
C LEU A 306 -10.70 -10.49 -27.22
N ALA A 307 -9.70 -10.39 -28.09
CA ALA A 307 -9.62 -11.21 -29.30
C ALA A 307 -9.35 -12.69 -28.96
N THR A 308 -9.99 -13.60 -29.73
CA THR A 308 -9.88 -15.05 -29.55
C THR A 308 -8.44 -15.55 -29.68
N ARG A 309 -7.65 -14.94 -30.57
CA ARG A 309 -6.22 -15.26 -30.80
C ARG A 309 -5.39 -15.22 -29.52
N PHE A 310 -5.70 -14.33 -28.58
CA PHE A 310 -4.92 -14.11 -27.36
C PHE A 310 -5.53 -14.74 -26.10
N ARG A 311 -6.62 -15.51 -26.25
CA ARG A 311 -7.35 -16.11 -25.11
C ARG A 311 -6.43 -16.88 -24.15
N LYS A 312 -5.46 -17.65 -24.66
CA LYS A 312 -4.50 -18.42 -23.84
C LYS A 312 -3.53 -17.55 -23.04
N GLN A 313 -3.24 -16.33 -23.52
CA GLN A 313 -2.31 -15.40 -22.86
C GLN A 313 -3.01 -14.37 -21.96
N ARG A 314 -4.35 -14.32 -21.97
CA ARG A 314 -5.14 -13.32 -21.24
C ARG A 314 -4.75 -13.21 -19.77
N GLN A 315 -4.60 -14.33 -19.05
CA GLN A 315 -4.25 -14.29 -17.63
C GLN A 315 -2.84 -13.74 -17.38
N ARG A 316 -1.89 -14.05 -18.27
CA ARG A 316 -0.54 -13.46 -18.25
C ARG A 316 -0.61 -11.94 -18.42
N PHE A 317 -1.42 -11.45 -19.35
CA PHE A 317 -1.59 -10.00 -19.56
C PHE A 317 -2.29 -9.32 -18.38
N ILE A 318 -3.32 -9.95 -17.80
CA ILE A 318 -3.97 -9.44 -16.58
C ILE A 318 -2.95 -9.30 -15.46
N LYS A 319 -2.10 -10.30 -15.25
CA LYS A 319 -1.02 -10.23 -14.25
C LYS A 319 -0.06 -9.07 -14.51
N LEU A 320 0.33 -8.83 -15.77
CA LEU A 320 1.20 -7.69 -16.11
C LEU A 320 0.53 -6.33 -15.87
N ILE A 321 -0.78 -6.20 -16.11
CA ILE A 321 -1.54 -4.97 -15.78
C ILE A 321 -1.58 -4.74 -14.26
N GLU A 322 -1.64 -5.82 -13.49
CA GLU A 322 -1.58 -5.73 -12.04
C GLU A 322 -0.21 -5.30 -11.54
N ASP A 323 0.85 -5.91 -12.08
CA ASP A 323 2.23 -5.59 -11.73
C ASP A 323 2.59 -4.16 -12.17
N TRP A 324 2.01 -3.66 -13.27
CA TRP A 324 2.13 -2.26 -13.71
C TRP A 324 1.60 -1.27 -12.67
N ASN A 325 0.39 -1.52 -12.15
CA ASN A 325 -0.21 -0.65 -11.14
C ASN A 325 0.58 -0.72 -9.81
N MET A 326 1.13 -1.89 -9.45
CA MET A 326 2.01 -2.01 -8.28
C MET A 326 3.34 -1.26 -8.48
N LEU A 327 3.91 -1.33 -9.68
CA LEU A 327 5.10 -0.57 -10.06
C LEU A 327 4.88 0.94 -9.99
N GLN A 328 3.74 1.45 -10.46
CA GLN A 328 3.39 2.87 -10.32
C GLN A 328 3.28 3.30 -8.85
N MET A 329 2.72 2.44 -7.99
CA MET A 329 2.64 2.68 -6.55
C MET A 329 4.04 2.76 -5.91
N ASP A 330 4.95 1.83 -6.25
CA ASP A 330 6.36 1.86 -5.82
C ASP A 330 7.06 3.14 -6.27
N ILE A 331 6.93 3.49 -7.56
CA ILE A 331 7.56 4.68 -8.14
C ILE A 331 7.09 5.95 -7.42
N ALA A 332 5.79 6.08 -7.14
CA ALA A 332 5.26 7.23 -6.41
C ALA A 332 5.80 7.32 -4.98
N ALA A 333 6.20 6.21 -4.36
CA ALA A 333 6.73 6.18 -2.99
C ALA A 333 8.24 6.46 -2.91
N ARG A 334 8.96 6.56 -4.05
CA ARG A 334 10.41 6.79 -4.06
C ARG A 334 10.78 8.13 -3.42
N GLU A 335 11.78 8.10 -2.55
CA GLU A 335 12.31 9.27 -1.84
C GLU A 335 12.69 10.42 -2.79
N GLU A 336 13.15 10.10 -4.00
CA GLU A 336 13.53 11.11 -5.00
C GLU A 336 12.39 12.06 -5.42
N PHE A 337 11.14 11.71 -5.13
CA PHE A 337 9.96 12.53 -5.38
C PHE A 337 9.36 13.19 -4.12
N HIS A 338 9.98 12.98 -2.95
CA HIS A 338 9.54 13.54 -1.65
C HIS A 338 10.67 14.27 -0.90
N SER A 339 11.88 14.30 -1.46
CA SER A 339 13.04 14.99 -0.88
C SER A 339 12.95 16.53 -0.92
N LYS A 340 12.05 17.11 -1.72
CA LYS A 340 11.84 18.56 -1.81
C LYS A 340 10.53 18.95 -1.12
N PRO A 341 10.50 20.03 -0.32
CA PRO A 341 9.28 20.45 0.35
C PRO A 341 8.19 20.88 -0.64
N ASP A 342 8.55 21.34 -1.84
CA ASP A 342 7.64 21.92 -2.81
C ASP A 342 7.22 20.96 -3.94
N PHE A 343 7.50 19.66 -3.81
CA PHE A 343 7.17 18.67 -4.82
C PHE A 343 6.75 17.34 -4.18
N ALA A 344 5.64 16.76 -4.63
CA ALA A 344 5.26 15.40 -4.27
C ALA A 344 4.53 14.67 -5.41
N VAL A 345 4.72 13.36 -5.46
CA VAL A 345 3.95 12.45 -6.32
C VAL A 345 3.07 11.57 -5.44
N VAL A 346 1.76 11.57 -5.69
CA VAL A 346 0.78 10.81 -4.91
C VAL A 346 0.06 9.85 -5.82
N TYR A 347 0.16 8.55 -5.51
CA TYR A 347 -0.56 7.51 -6.22
C TYR A 347 -2.05 7.52 -5.85
N GLN A 348 -2.93 7.44 -6.85
CA GLN A 348 -4.39 7.47 -6.69
C GLN A 348 -5.00 6.15 -7.20
N PRO A 349 -5.21 5.15 -6.33
CA PRO A 349 -5.58 3.79 -6.71
C PRO A 349 -7.07 3.55 -7.03
N PHE A 350 -7.92 4.58 -7.10
CA PHE A 350 -9.39 4.43 -7.21
C PHE A 350 -9.92 3.61 -8.40
N THR A 351 -9.07 3.25 -9.38
CA THR A 351 -9.43 2.40 -10.53
C THR A 351 -8.86 0.96 -10.43
N MET A 352 -8.09 0.63 -9.39
CA MET A 352 -7.40 -0.66 -9.29
C MET A 352 -8.34 -1.85 -9.10
N ASN A 353 -9.46 -1.67 -8.41
CA ASN A 353 -10.48 -2.71 -8.19
C ASN A 353 -11.84 -2.28 -8.72
N LEU A 354 -11.83 -1.74 -9.93
CA LEU A 354 -12.98 -1.10 -10.54
C LEU A 354 -14.19 -2.04 -10.67
N THR A 355 -15.36 -1.54 -10.29
CA THR A 355 -16.66 -2.15 -10.59
C THR A 355 -17.60 -1.12 -11.18
N PHE A 356 -18.33 -1.46 -12.24
CA PHE A 356 -19.31 -0.53 -12.79
C PHE A 356 -20.64 -0.63 -12.05
N PRO A 357 -21.36 0.50 -11.87
CA PRO A 357 -22.71 0.48 -11.34
C PRO A 357 -23.63 -0.45 -12.14
N GLU A 358 -24.51 -1.13 -11.42
CA GLU A 358 -25.54 -1.98 -12.01
C GLU A 358 -26.90 -1.28 -12.02
N THR A 359 -27.70 -1.61 -13.03
CA THR A 359 -29.13 -1.25 -13.12
C THR A 359 -29.95 -2.04 -12.09
N PRO A 360 -31.22 -1.68 -11.82
CA PRO A 360 -32.07 -2.44 -10.91
C PRO A 360 -32.22 -3.93 -11.25
N ASN A 361 -32.02 -4.30 -12.52
CA ASN A 361 -32.11 -5.68 -12.99
C ASN A 361 -30.79 -6.46 -12.85
N GLY A 362 -29.74 -5.85 -12.27
CA GLY A 362 -28.42 -6.48 -12.09
C GLY A 362 -27.51 -6.43 -13.32
N ASP A 363 -27.91 -5.73 -14.38
CA ASP A 363 -27.12 -5.51 -15.60
C ASP A 363 -26.15 -4.34 -15.46
N THR A 364 -25.07 -4.34 -16.25
CA THR A 364 -24.13 -3.21 -16.29
C THR A 364 -24.84 -1.94 -16.78
N ASP A 365 -24.72 -0.84 -16.02
CA ASP A 365 -25.28 0.45 -16.40
C ASP A 365 -24.39 1.14 -17.44
N PHE A 366 -24.68 0.91 -18.72
CA PHE A 366 -23.97 1.53 -19.84
C PHE A 366 -24.23 3.04 -20.00
N THR A 367 -25.04 3.68 -19.14
CA THR A 367 -25.16 5.15 -19.14
C THR A 367 -23.86 5.84 -18.68
N TYR A 368 -23.02 5.15 -17.92
CA TYR A 368 -21.68 5.60 -17.52
C TYR A 368 -20.64 5.53 -18.65
N MET A 369 -20.97 4.85 -19.75
CA MET A 369 -20.06 4.63 -20.85
C MET A 369 -20.42 5.46 -22.07
N SER A 370 -19.43 5.73 -22.91
CA SER A 370 -19.60 6.21 -24.27
C SER A 370 -20.24 5.12 -25.15
N LEU A 371 -20.29 5.32 -26.46
CA LEU A 371 -20.94 4.38 -27.40
C LEU A 371 -20.09 3.17 -27.77
N ASP A 372 -18.80 3.20 -27.47
CA ASP A 372 -17.89 2.06 -27.60
C ASP A 372 -17.91 1.11 -26.39
N CYS A 373 -18.53 1.53 -25.27
CA CYS A 373 -18.44 0.88 -23.95
C CYS A 373 -17.03 0.72 -23.38
N PHE A 374 -16.07 1.49 -23.87
CA PHE A 374 -14.68 1.53 -23.42
C PHE A 374 -14.35 2.87 -22.77
N HIS A 375 -14.65 3.98 -23.48
CA HIS A 375 -14.53 5.33 -22.94
C HIS A 375 -15.74 5.66 -22.07
N LEU A 376 -15.57 6.63 -21.16
CA LEU A 376 -16.64 7.07 -20.27
C LEU A 376 -17.54 8.10 -20.96
N SER A 377 -18.83 8.07 -20.62
CA SER A 377 -19.72 9.21 -20.91
C SER A 377 -19.39 10.38 -19.99
N GLN A 378 -20.03 11.54 -20.19
CA GLN A 378 -19.92 12.64 -19.22
C GLN A 378 -20.28 12.19 -17.80
N LYS A 379 -21.33 11.39 -17.63
CA LYS A 379 -21.69 10.81 -16.32
C LYS A 379 -20.59 9.91 -15.74
N GLY A 380 -19.97 9.07 -16.57
CA GLY A 380 -18.80 8.27 -16.16
C GLY A 380 -17.60 9.14 -15.75
N TYR A 381 -17.31 10.22 -16.49
CA TYR A 381 -16.26 11.15 -16.10
C TYR A 381 -16.58 11.91 -14.81
N ALA A 382 -17.85 12.23 -14.53
CA ALA A 382 -18.25 12.79 -13.23
C ALA A 382 -17.93 11.83 -12.08
N LEU A 383 -18.24 10.54 -12.26
CA LEU A 383 -17.96 9.49 -11.30
C LEU A 383 -16.44 9.32 -11.06
N ALA A 384 -15.63 9.29 -12.12
CA ALA A 384 -14.16 9.27 -12.00
C ALA A 384 -13.61 10.53 -11.30
N SER A 385 -14.19 11.70 -11.56
CA SER A 385 -13.79 12.97 -10.92
C SER A 385 -14.05 12.97 -9.42
N ASN A 386 -15.22 12.49 -9.02
CA ASN A 386 -15.60 12.35 -7.61
C ASN A 386 -14.66 11.36 -6.90
N ALA A 387 -14.33 10.25 -7.56
CA ALA A 387 -13.43 9.25 -7.00
C ALA A 387 -12.02 9.81 -6.80
N LEU A 388 -11.45 10.49 -7.80
CA LEU A 388 -10.14 11.15 -7.68
C LEU A 388 -10.14 12.20 -6.55
N TRP A 389 -11.18 13.03 -6.48
CA TRP A 389 -11.31 14.05 -5.44
C TRP A 389 -11.28 13.42 -4.04
N ASN A 390 -12.06 12.37 -3.82
CA ASN A 390 -12.06 11.65 -2.56
C ASN A 390 -10.67 11.06 -2.25
N ASN A 391 -10.03 10.45 -3.25
CA ASN A 391 -8.70 9.83 -3.12
C ASN A 391 -7.62 10.84 -2.71
N MET A 392 -7.67 12.08 -3.20
CA MET A 392 -6.73 13.14 -2.80
C MET A 392 -6.89 13.58 -1.33
N LEU A 393 -8.07 13.38 -0.73
CA LEU A 393 -8.36 13.72 0.66
C LEU A 393 -8.19 12.54 1.62
N GLU A 394 -8.10 11.31 1.09
CA GLU A 394 -7.84 10.08 1.84
C GLU A 394 -6.35 9.94 2.19
N PRO A 395 -6.02 9.44 3.40
CA PRO A 395 -4.65 9.23 3.83
C PRO A 395 -3.89 8.34 2.84
N VAL A 396 -2.60 8.64 2.63
CA VAL A 396 -1.71 7.78 1.84
C VAL A 396 -1.56 6.44 2.59
N GLY A 397 -1.72 5.31 1.88
CA GLY A 397 -1.82 3.98 2.48
C GLY A 397 -3.26 3.45 2.52
N GLY A 398 -4.21 4.30 2.92
CA GLY A 398 -5.63 3.97 3.11
C GLY A 398 -6.57 4.46 2.01
N LYS A 399 -6.06 4.69 0.80
CA LYS A 399 -6.84 5.22 -0.32
C LYS A 399 -7.80 4.17 -0.87
N SER A 400 -9.02 4.59 -1.17
CA SER A 400 -10.03 3.77 -1.84
C SER A 400 -9.51 3.25 -3.17
N MET A 401 -9.69 1.95 -3.42
CA MET A 401 -9.24 1.28 -4.65
C MET A 401 -10.35 1.11 -5.70
N ASN A 402 -11.53 1.64 -5.41
CA ASN A 402 -12.70 1.60 -6.28
C ASN A 402 -13.43 2.95 -6.17
N TRP A 403 -14.30 3.23 -7.12
CA TRP A 403 -15.20 4.37 -7.06
C TRP A 403 -16.55 3.99 -6.45
N GLU A 404 -17.31 4.99 -6.05
CA GLU A 404 -18.73 4.88 -5.72
C GLU A 404 -19.56 5.70 -6.70
N ARG A 405 -20.89 5.50 -6.71
CA ARG A 405 -21.79 6.32 -7.53
C ARG A 405 -21.54 7.81 -7.24
N GLU A 406 -21.53 8.63 -8.29
CA GLU A 406 -21.24 10.06 -8.20
C GLU A 406 -22.17 10.76 -7.20
N PHE A 407 -21.62 11.70 -6.42
CA PHE A 407 -22.33 12.44 -5.37
C PHE A 407 -22.83 11.64 -4.16
N THR A 408 -22.70 10.31 -4.13
CA THR A 408 -23.14 9.49 -2.97
C THR A 408 -22.22 9.69 -1.78
N VAL A 409 -20.90 9.65 -2.04
CA VAL A 409 -19.86 9.96 -1.06
C VAL A 409 -19.00 11.08 -1.64
N PHE A 410 -19.07 12.25 -1.03
CA PHE A 410 -18.24 13.41 -1.40
C PHE A 410 -17.44 13.86 -0.18
N LYS A 411 -16.14 13.54 -0.15
CA LYS A 411 -15.29 13.91 0.98
C LYS A 411 -15.00 15.41 0.95
N CYS A 412 -15.02 16.01 2.13
CA CYS A 412 -14.79 17.44 2.32
C CYS A 412 -13.57 17.66 3.22
N PRO A 413 -12.68 18.61 2.89
CA PRO A 413 -11.69 19.10 3.83
C PRO A 413 -12.38 19.66 5.08
N SER A 414 -11.79 19.47 6.25
CA SER A 414 -12.29 20.02 7.53
C SER A 414 -11.27 20.98 8.14
N ALA A 415 -11.64 21.66 9.23
CA ALA A 415 -10.71 22.52 9.96
C ALA A 415 -9.53 21.74 10.54
N GLU A 416 -9.77 20.50 10.95
CA GLU A 416 -8.79 19.56 11.49
C GLU A 416 -7.94 18.92 10.39
N MET A 417 -8.51 18.73 9.19
CA MET A 417 -7.85 18.08 8.06
C MET A 417 -8.02 18.91 6.77
N PRO A 418 -7.41 20.11 6.69
CA PRO A 418 -7.65 21.05 5.58
C PRO A 418 -6.77 20.78 4.35
N TYR A 419 -5.78 19.89 4.47
CA TYR A 419 -4.74 19.70 3.45
C TYR A 419 -5.01 18.51 2.52
N LEU A 420 -4.54 18.63 1.28
CA LEU A 420 -4.40 17.50 0.36
C LEU A 420 -3.39 16.50 0.93
N ARG A 421 -3.62 15.20 0.72
CA ARG A 421 -2.82 14.15 1.36
C ARG A 421 -1.58 13.79 0.55
N THR A 422 -0.41 14.01 1.17
CA THR A 422 0.92 13.67 0.68
C THR A 422 1.58 12.61 1.58
N PRO A 423 2.59 11.87 1.08
CA PRO A 423 3.48 11.07 1.92
C PRO A 423 4.31 12.03 2.78
N ALA A 424 3.99 12.15 4.07
CA ALA A 424 4.62 13.16 4.92
C ALA A 424 6.12 12.88 5.13
N PRO A 425 7.02 13.87 4.93
CA PRO A 425 8.44 13.75 5.29
C PRO A 425 8.68 13.74 6.81
N ASP A 426 7.71 14.24 7.60
CA ASP A 426 7.69 14.20 9.07
C ASP A 426 6.37 13.59 9.55
N ALA A 427 6.19 12.29 9.32
CA ALA A 427 5.11 11.49 9.91
C ALA A 427 5.26 11.45 11.45
N THR A 428 4.85 12.53 12.11
CA THR A 428 4.49 12.54 13.52
C THR A 428 3.01 12.82 13.73
N ASN A 429 2.24 13.17 12.69
CA ASN A 429 0.79 13.40 12.78
C ASN A 429 0.01 13.04 11.49
N ALA A 430 0.48 12.09 10.69
CA ALA A 430 -0.42 11.42 9.76
C ALA A 430 -1.31 10.49 10.60
N GLN A 431 -2.63 10.64 10.48
CA GLN A 431 -3.63 9.78 11.11
C GLN A 431 -3.12 8.35 11.20
N GLU A 432 -2.97 7.86 12.44
CA GLU A 432 -2.85 6.45 12.75
C GLU A 432 -3.90 5.72 11.90
N GLU A 433 -3.48 4.89 10.94
CA GLU A 433 -4.37 3.85 10.45
C GLU A 433 -4.63 2.96 11.66
N VAL A 434 -5.81 3.19 12.21
CA VAL A 434 -6.37 2.54 13.37
C VAL A 434 -6.38 1.04 13.06
N SER A 435 -5.46 0.30 13.67
CA SER A 435 -5.53 -1.15 13.84
C SER A 435 -6.92 -1.55 14.37
N TYR A 436 -7.33 -2.80 14.20
CA TYR A 436 -8.42 -3.40 15.00
C TYR A 436 -8.32 -3.06 16.51
N LEU A 437 -7.09 -2.84 17.00
CA LEU A 437 -6.77 -2.48 18.37
C LEU A 437 -6.84 -0.98 18.69
N ASP A 438 -6.94 -0.11 17.68
CA ASP A 438 -6.98 1.34 17.86
C ASP A 438 -8.42 1.88 17.95
N ASP A 439 -9.48 1.08 17.68
CA ASP A 439 -10.90 1.51 17.77
C ASP A 439 -11.45 1.39 19.22
N PRO A 440 -11.63 2.51 19.95
CA PRO A 440 -11.94 2.49 21.38
C PRO A 440 -13.19 1.73 21.82
N PRO A 441 -14.34 1.72 21.09
CA PRO A 441 -15.51 0.97 21.51
C PRO A 441 -15.28 -0.53 21.41
N PHE A 442 -14.69 -0.99 20.30
CA PHE A 442 -14.53 -2.42 20.03
C PHE A 442 -13.40 -3.03 20.85
N ILE A 443 -12.21 -2.42 20.89
CA ILE A 443 -11.13 -2.95 21.73
C ILE A 443 -11.49 -2.89 23.22
N THR A 444 -12.24 -1.88 23.66
CA THR A 444 -12.71 -1.83 25.06
C THR A 444 -13.71 -2.94 25.34
N ILE A 445 -14.62 -3.25 24.41
CA ILE A 445 -15.56 -4.38 24.56
C ILE A 445 -14.80 -5.71 24.51
N TYR A 446 -13.92 -5.90 23.54
CA TYR A 446 -13.07 -7.09 23.42
C TYR A 446 -12.20 -7.29 24.66
N ARG A 447 -11.45 -6.27 25.10
CA ARG A 447 -10.65 -6.31 26.33
C ARG A 447 -11.51 -6.53 27.56
N LYS A 448 -12.72 -5.96 27.64
CA LYS A 448 -13.64 -6.21 28.78
C LYS A 448 -14.15 -7.65 28.78
N LEU A 449 -14.53 -8.19 27.62
CA LEU A 449 -14.98 -9.56 27.47
C LEU A 449 -13.82 -10.53 27.75
N HIS A 450 -12.65 -10.28 27.18
CA HIS A 450 -11.46 -11.09 27.39
C HIS A 450 -11.01 -11.05 28.85
N ASN A 451 -11.03 -9.87 29.49
CA ASN A 451 -10.80 -9.74 30.93
C ASN A 451 -11.87 -10.49 31.75
N LEU A 452 -13.14 -10.46 31.34
CA LEU A 452 -14.19 -11.24 32.00
C LEU A 452 -13.91 -12.76 31.91
N PHE A 453 -13.56 -13.27 30.73
CA PHE A 453 -13.21 -14.67 30.53
C PHE A 453 -11.92 -15.07 31.25
N PHE A 454 -10.89 -14.21 31.22
CA PHE A 454 -9.64 -14.39 31.94
C PHE A 454 -9.89 -14.50 33.45
N ASN A 455 -10.72 -13.62 34.02
CA ASN A 455 -11.07 -13.67 35.44
C ASN A 455 -11.98 -14.85 35.79
N PHE A 456 -12.86 -15.28 34.87
CA PHE A 456 -13.73 -16.43 35.08
C PHE A 456 -12.96 -17.74 35.14
N VAL A 457 -12.01 -17.96 34.22
CA VAL A 457 -11.15 -19.15 34.21
C VAL A 457 -10.10 -19.07 35.33
N GLY A 458 -9.57 -17.87 35.58
CA GLY A 458 -8.57 -17.60 36.59
C GLY A 458 -7.14 -17.92 36.15
N THR A 459 -6.18 -17.21 36.74
CA THR A 459 -4.74 -17.45 36.54
C THR A 459 -4.38 -18.89 36.91
N ASN A 460 -3.56 -19.55 36.09
CA ASN A 460 -3.26 -20.97 36.23
C ASN A 460 -1.76 -21.23 36.49
N SER A 461 -0.87 -20.27 36.30
CA SER A 461 0.58 -20.49 36.48
C SER A 461 1.03 -20.60 37.94
N ASP A 462 0.23 -20.12 38.89
CA ASP A 462 0.47 -20.29 40.32
C ASP A 462 -0.44 -21.37 40.94
N ASN A 463 -1.26 -22.06 40.15
CA ASN A 463 -2.20 -23.07 40.65
C ASN A 463 -1.53 -24.46 40.70
N PRO A 464 -1.27 -25.04 41.90
CA PRO A 464 -0.53 -26.31 42.01
C PRO A 464 -1.24 -27.49 41.34
N VAL A 465 -2.58 -27.50 41.29
CA VAL A 465 -3.36 -28.56 40.66
C VAL A 465 -3.19 -28.50 39.14
N ARG A 466 -3.29 -27.30 38.56
CA ARG A 466 -3.10 -27.09 37.12
C ARG A 466 -1.67 -27.38 36.69
N LEU A 467 -0.67 -26.91 37.46
CA LEU A 467 0.73 -27.23 37.22
C LEU A 467 0.99 -28.74 37.29
N LYS A 468 0.41 -29.46 38.25
CA LYS A 468 0.52 -30.93 38.34
C LYS A 468 -0.11 -31.61 37.12
N GLN A 469 -1.27 -31.12 36.66
CA GLN A 469 -1.95 -31.65 35.48
C GLN A 469 -1.12 -31.41 34.21
N ALA A 470 -0.66 -30.19 33.97
CA ALA A 470 0.20 -29.86 32.82
C ALA A 470 1.51 -30.67 32.83
N ARG A 471 2.14 -30.86 34.01
CA ARG A 471 3.31 -31.75 34.17
C ARG A 471 2.98 -33.20 33.83
N SER A 472 1.85 -33.72 34.26
CA SER A 472 1.44 -35.09 33.94
C SER A 472 1.21 -35.33 32.45
N GLN A 473 0.93 -34.26 31.69
CA GLN A 473 0.80 -34.28 30.22
C GLN A 473 2.13 -33.99 29.49
N GLY A 474 3.25 -33.84 30.21
CA GLY A 474 4.55 -33.52 29.60
C GLY A 474 4.64 -32.11 29.00
N LYS A 475 3.72 -31.20 29.37
CA LYS A 475 3.61 -29.84 28.82
C LYS A 475 4.55 -28.82 29.46
N ILE A 476 5.21 -29.19 30.55
CA ILE A 476 6.16 -28.35 31.29
C ILE A 476 7.53 -29.01 31.18
N GLN A 477 8.58 -28.20 31.00
CA GLN A 477 9.96 -28.65 31.02
C GLN A 477 10.25 -29.44 32.31
N PHE A 478 11.14 -30.41 32.22
CA PHE A 478 11.56 -31.12 33.43
C PHE A 478 12.38 -30.18 34.33
N PRO A 479 12.05 -30.08 35.63
CA PRO A 479 12.80 -29.24 36.55
C PRO A 479 14.26 -29.68 36.60
N ILE A 480 15.17 -28.71 36.46
CA ILE A 480 16.60 -28.97 36.58
C ILE A 480 16.99 -28.99 38.07
N PRO A 481 17.76 -30.00 38.53
CA PRO A 481 18.21 -30.09 39.92
C PRO A 481 18.95 -28.82 40.41
N SER A 482 18.81 -28.50 41.70
CA SER A 482 19.40 -27.30 42.27
C SER A 482 20.93 -27.31 42.28
N ASP A 483 21.53 -28.50 42.37
CA ASP A 483 22.97 -28.76 42.33
C ASP A 483 23.56 -28.67 40.91
N GLN A 484 22.73 -28.75 39.87
CA GLN A 484 23.20 -28.58 38.50
C GLN A 484 23.54 -27.10 38.23
N PRO A 485 24.81 -26.79 37.85
CA PRO A 485 25.22 -25.43 37.55
C PRO A 485 24.61 -24.94 36.24
N PHE A 486 24.52 -23.62 36.08
CA PHE A 486 24.12 -23.02 34.82
C PHE A 486 25.17 -23.34 33.73
N PRO A 487 24.78 -23.69 32.49
CA PRO A 487 25.71 -24.20 31.48
C PRO A 487 26.82 -23.24 31.05
N CYS A 488 26.64 -21.92 31.25
CA CYS A 488 27.59 -20.90 30.79
C CYS A 488 28.32 -20.19 31.93
N PRO A 489 29.58 -19.77 31.70
CA PRO A 489 30.28 -18.90 32.64
C PRO A 489 29.60 -17.53 32.71
N THR A 490 29.29 -17.09 33.93
CA THR A 490 28.61 -15.80 34.18
C THR A 490 29.56 -14.73 34.71
N GLU A 491 30.68 -15.13 35.31
CA GLU A 491 31.67 -14.21 35.87
C GLU A 491 32.30 -13.33 34.78
N GLY A 492 32.34 -12.02 35.01
CA GLY A 492 32.90 -11.05 34.06
C GLY A 492 32.06 -10.80 32.79
N MET A 493 30.85 -11.36 32.71
CA MET A 493 29.95 -11.18 31.55
C MET A 493 29.11 -9.90 31.59
N ARG A 494 29.23 -9.10 32.67
CA ARG A 494 28.82 -7.70 32.67
C ARG A 494 30.06 -6.83 32.52
N SER A 495 30.02 -5.87 31.61
CA SER A 495 31.15 -4.97 31.36
C SER A 495 31.38 -4.07 32.57
N PRO A 496 32.65 -3.80 32.95
CA PRO A 496 32.97 -2.93 34.10
C PRO A 496 32.59 -1.47 33.86
N LYS A 497 32.41 -1.08 32.59
CA LYS A 497 31.86 0.22 32.16
C LYS A 497 30.76 -0.06 31.15
N VAL A 498 29.69 0.74 31.21
CA VAL A 498 28.59 0.67 30.25
C VAL A 498 29.16 0.83 28.84
N PRO A 499 29.00 -0.15 27.93
CA PRO A 499 29.52 -0.06 26.59
C PRO A 499 28.90 1.12 25.83
N ALA A 500 29.70 1.80 25.00
CA ALA A 500 29.20 2.88 24.14
C ALA A 500 28.63 2.36 22.81
N SER A 501 28.83 1.07 22.51
CA SER A 501 28.41 0.45 21.26
C SER A 501 27.62 -0.83 21.49
N VAL A 502 26.50 -0.95 20.77
CA VAL A 502 25.63 -2.13 20.70
C VAL A 502 26.40 -3.37 20.24
N HIS A 503 27.45 -3.19 19.43
CA HIS A 503 28.29 -4.26 18.90
C HIS A 503 29.29 -4.82 19.91
N THR A 504 29.34 -4.25 21.11
CA THR A 504 30.23 -4.66 22.20
C THR A 504 29.47 -5.06 23.47
N LEU A 505 28.16 -5.25 23.36
CA LEU A 505 27.33 -5.68 24.49
C LEU A 505 27.57 -7.14 24.81
N ARG A 506 27.85 -7.41 26.08
CA ARG A 506 27.82 -8.74 26.67
C ARG A 506 26.41 -9.02 27.19
N PRO A 507 26.03 -10.29 27.45
CA PRO A 507 24.71 -10.60 28.00
C PRO A 507 24.40 -9.85 29.30
N GLY A 508 25.40 -9.64 30.17
CA GLY A 508 25.22 -8.92 31.42
C GLY A 508 25.07 -7.39 31.28
N ASP A 509 25.30 -6.84 30.08
CA ASP A 509 25.12 -5.42 29.79
C ASP A 509 23.67 -5.07 29.41
N ILE A 510 22.81 -6.07 29.17
CA ILE A 510 21.38 -5.84 28.92
C ILE A 510 20.69 -5.51 30.24
N ASP A 511 20.11 -4.32 30.32
CA ASP A 511 19.42 -3.82 31.52
C ASP A 511 17.91 -4.06 31.45
N VAL A 512 17.32 -3.94 30.26
CA VAL A 512 15.87 -4.02 30.06
C VAL A 512 15.53 -4.98 28.93
N VAL A 513 14.55 -5.85 29.15
CA VAL A 513 13.91 -6.65 28.09
C VAL A 513 12.49 -6.15 27.82
N ALA A 514 12.05 -6.25 26.57
CA ALA A 514 10.70 -5.93 26.15
C ALA A 514 10.28 -6.78 24.96
N ALA A 515 8.96 -6.86 24.72
CA ALA A 515 8.44 -7.63 23.59
C ALA A 515 7.22 -6.98 22.94
N LEU A 516 7.16 -7.10 21.61
CA LEU A 516 6.03 -6.77 20.74
C LEU A 516 5.68 -8.04 19.95
N GLY A 517 4.41 -8.28 19.71
CA GLY A 517 3.99 -9.44 18.94
C GLY A 517 2.52 -9.80 19.07
N ASP A 518 2.24 -11.06 18.74
CA ASP A 518 0.92 -11.69 18.77
C ASP A 518 0.74 -12.63 19.98
N SER A 519 -0.22 -13.56 19.88
CA SER A 519 -0.58 -14.50 20.94
C SER A 519 0.55 -15.41 21.42
N LEU A 520 1.51 -15.74 20.55
CA LEU A 520 2.70 -16.52 20.93
C LEU A 520 3.65 -15.71 21.80
N THR A 521 3.76 -14.41 21.54
CA THR A 521 4.58 -13.50 22.35
C THR A 521 3.92 -13.26 23.72
N ALA A 522 2.60 -13.14 23.76
CA ALA A 522 1.81 -13.03 25.00
C ALA A 522 1.76 -14.33 25.84
N GLY A 523 2.23 -15.46 25.31
CA GLY A 523 2.19 -16.75 26.02
C GLY A 523 0.76 -17.28 26.19
N THR A 524 -0.05 -17.21 25.14
CA THR A 524 -1.43 -17.71 25.17
C THR A 524 -1.46 -19.22 25.40
N GLY A 525 -2.14 -19.66 26.46
CA GLY A 525 -2.37 -21.08 26.73
C GLY A 525 -1.13 -21.92 26.97
N VAL A 526 -0.03 -21.34 27.45
CA VAL A 526 1.26 -22.02 27.72
C VAL A 526 1.08 -23.23 28.65
N LEU A 527 0.19 -23.11 29.64
CA LEU A 527 -0.13 -24.16 30.59
C LEU A 527 -1.49 -24.84 30.33
N ALA A 528 -2.15 -24.53 29.22
CA ALA A 528 -3.50 -25.00 28.97
C ALA A 528 -3.54 -26.54 28.88
N THR A 529 -4.46 -27.12 29.65
CA THR A 529 -4.78 -28.55 29.65
C THR A 529 -6.20 -28.83 29.15
N ASP A 530 -6.99 -27.78 28.94
CA ASP A 530 -8.33 -27.78 28.35
C ASP A 530 -8.51 -26.53 27.46
N ILE A 531 -9.40 -26.60 26.47
CA ILE A 531 -9.66 -25.53 25.50
C ILE A 531 -10.08 -24.21 26.18
N LEU A 532 -10.79 -24.26 27.30
CA LEU A 532 -11.23 -23.05 28.02
C LEU A 532 -10.05 -22.27 28.60
N GLU A 533 -8.91 -22.92 28.85
CA GLU A 533 -7.71 -22.28 29.40
C GLU A 533 -6.91 -21.49 28.35
N LEU A 534 -7.26 -21.57 27.06
CA LEU A 534 -6.62 -20.79 26.00
C LEU A 534 -6.88 -19.28 26.11
N VAL A 535 -7.85 -18.85 26.92
CA VAL A 535 -8.07 -17.42 27.20
C VAL A 535 -7.02 -16.83 28.14
N ILE A 536 -6.22 -17.70 28.80
CA ILE A 536 -5.18 -17.28 29.75
C ILE A 536 -3.89 -16.95 29.00
N GLU A 537 -3.41 -15.72 29.23
CA GLU A 537 -2.11 -15.24 28.76
C GLU A 537 -1.05 -15.44 29.86
N ASN A 538 -0.28 -16.53 29.74
CA ASN A 538 0.81 -16.88 30.63
C ASN A 538 2.09 -16.08 30.29
N ARG A 539 2.00 -14.75 30.26
CA ARG A 539 3.12 -13.86 29.90
C ARG A 539 4.38 -14.11 30.74
N GLY A 540 4.20 -14.45 32.02
CA GLY A 540 5.28 -14.84 32.93
C GLY A 540 6.11 -16.05 32.48
N LEU A 541 5.57 -16.88 31.60
CA LEU A 541 6.17 -18.09 31.04
C LEU A 541 6.51 -17.96 29.55
N SER A 542 6.29 -16.79 28.94
CA SER A 542 6.59 -16.54 27.52
C SER A 542 8.09 -16.65 27.24
N TRP A 543 8.45 -17.21 26.08
CA TRP A 543 9.81 -17.63 25.77
C TRP A 543 10.80 -16.46 25.68
N CYS A 544 10.33 -15.29 25.24
CA CYS A 544 11.16 -14.11 25.02
C CYS A 544 11.07 -13.06 26.14
N ILE A 545 10.01 -13.05 26.96
CA ILE A 545 9.73 -11.97 27.93
C ILE A 545 9.27 -12.44 29.32
N GLY A 546 8.97 -13.73 29.48
CA GLY A 546 8.60 -14.31 30.77
C GLY A 546 9.80 -14.44 31.71
N GLY A 547 9.63 -14.13 32.98
CA GLY A 547 10.66 -14.20 34.03
C GLY A 547 10.15 -14.81 35.32
N GLN A 548 8.99 -15.50 35.28
CA GLN A 548 8.46 -16.29 36.38
C GLN A 548 9.41 -17.46 36.68
N GLY A 549 9.62 -17.75 37.96
CA GLY A 549 10.56 -18.78 38.41
C GLY A 549 12.01 -18.51 37.98
N THR A 550 12.74 -19.61 37.81
CA THR A 550 14.15 -19.61 37.34
C THR A 550 14.31 -20.41 36.06
N TRP A 551 15.49 -20.35 35.42
CA TRP A 551 15.78 -21.15 34.22
C TRP A 551 15.64 -22.66 34.46
N ARG A 552 15.73 -23.10 35.72
CA ARG A 552 15.53 -24.50 36.13
C ARG A 552 14.08 -24.92 36.06
N GLU A 553 13.17 -24.03 36.39
CA GLU A 553 11.72 -24.29 36.44
C GLU A 553 11.08 -23.98 35.10
N TYR A 554 11.41 -22.81 34.53
CA TYR A 554 10.89 -22.31 33.28
C TYR A 554 12.01 -21.62 32.48
N LEU A 555 12.50 -22.24 31.42
CA LEU A 555 13.51 -21.66 30.56
C LEU A 555 12.87 -20.59 29.68
N THR A 556 13.31 -19.37 29.87
CA THR A 556 12.91 -18.20 29.09
C THR A 556 14.15 -17.31 28.90
N LEU A 557 14.13 -16.43 27.90
CA LEU A 557 15.24 -15.51 27.68
C LEU A 557 15.55 -14.65 28.92
N PRO A 558 14.57 -14.05 29.63
CA PRO A 558 14.86 -13.32 30.86
C PRO A 558 15.44 -14.22 31.97
N ASN A 559 14.98 -15.47 32.11
CA ASN A 559 15.54 -16.39 33.10
C ASN A 559 16.98 -16.79 32.79
N ILE A 560 17.38 -16.79 31.51
CA ILE A 560 18.78 -16.92 31.08
C ILE A 560 19.56 -15.64 31.41
N LEU A 561 19.06 -14.47 31.00
CA LEU A 561 19.73 -13.18 31.18
C LEU A 561 19.93 -12.80 32.66
N LYS A 562 19.01 -13.21 33.56
CA LYS A 562 19.16 -13.05 35.01
C LYS A 562 20.43 -13.70 35.57
N MET A 563 20.96 -14.73 34.91
CA MET A 563 22.23 -15.36 35.30
C MET A 563 23.44 -14.46 35.02
N PHE A 564 23.35 -13.55 34.06
CA PHE A 564 24.39 -12.60 33.69
C PHE A 564 24.17 -11.21 34.30
N ASN A 565 22.90 -10.82 34.48
CA ASN A 565 22.49 -9.58 35.13
C ASN A 565 21.30 -9.84 36.09
N PRO A 566 21.55 -10.01 37.40
CA PRO A 566 20.49 -10.19 38.40
C PRO A 566 19.54 -8.99 38.53
N ASN A 567 19.95 -7.80 38.07
CA ASN A 567 19.15 -6.56 38.09
C ASN A 567 18.39 -6.32 36.78
N LEU A 568 18.24 -7.35 35.93
CA LEU A 568 17.47 -7.26 34.69
C LEU A 568 16.06 -6.74 34.99
N ASN A 569 15.53 -5.89 34.11
CA ASN A 569 14.22 -5.27 34.27
C ASN A 569 13.34 -5.53 33.02
N GLY A 570 12.04 -5.31 33.16
CA GLY A 570 11.07 -5.32 32.04
C GLY A 570 10.35 -6.64 31.78
N TYR A 571 10.86 -7.76 32.30
CA TYR A 571 10.23 -9.08 32.16
C TYR A 571 8.95 -9.22 32.99
N VAL A 572 8.10 -10.19 32.61
CA VAL A 572 6.80 -10.47 33.26
C VAL A 572 6.93 -11.65 34.22
N VAL A 573 6.24 -11.65 35.36
CA VAL A 573 6.31 -12.74 36.36
C VAL A 573 4.97 -13.39 36.69
N ALA A 574 3.90 -12.99 36.01
CA ALA A 574 2.55 -13.44 36.30
C ALA A 574 1.72 -13.61 35.02
N ASP A 575 0.64 -14.37 35.12
CA ASP A 575 -0.44 -14.36 34.13
C ASP A 575 -1.06 -12.96 34.10
N SER A 576 -1.16 -12.37 32.92
CA SER A 576 -1.65 -10.99 32.80
C SER A 576 -2.04 -10.65 31.37
N LEU A 577 -2.98 -9.72 31.24
CA LEU A 577 -3.33 -9.11 29.97
C LEU A 577 -2.39 -7.98 29.62
N SER A 578 -2.30 -7.64 28.33
CA SER A 578 -1.50 -6.52 27.81
C SER A 578 -1.74 -5.21 28.55
N ILE A 579 -2.96 -4.95 29.03
CA ILE A 579 -3.35 -3.73 29.73
C ILE A 579 -3.00 -3.71 31.22
N ASP A 580 -2.70 -4.88 31.79
CA ASP A 580 -2.42 -5.01 33.21
C ASP A 580 -1.03 -4.47 33.52
N ARG A 581 -0.87 -3.86 34.69
CA ARG A 581 0.45 -3.42 35.17
C ARG A 581 1.44 -4.59 35.29
N ALA A 582 0.93 -5.80 35.53
CA ALA A 582 1.71 -7.03 35.61
C ALA A 582 2.37 -7.42 34.28
N SER A 583 1.85 -6.99 33.13
CA SER A 583 2.45 -7.24 31.80
C SER A 583 3.75 -6.47 31.55
N ARG A 584 4.14 -5.53 32.43
CA ARG A 584 5.41 -4.78 32.35
C ARG A 584 5.66 -4.24 30.94
N PHE A 585 6.72 -4.70 30.26
CA PHE A 585 7.09 -4.29 28.91
C PHE A 585 6.79 -5.33 27.84
N ASP A 586 5.94 -6.30 28.15
CA ASP A 586 5.25 -7.09 27.15
C ASP A 586 3.99 -6.33 26.70
N VAL A 587 4.03 -5.85 25.46
CA VAL A 587 2.92 -5.12 24.82
C VAL A 587 2.27 -5.92 23.70
N ALA A 588 2.60 -7.21 23.57
CA ALA A 588 1.99 -8.10 22.59
C ALA A 588 0.48 -8.24 22.82
N GLU A 589 -0.29 -8.42 21.76
CA GLU A 589 -1.76 -8.54 21.80
C GLU A 589 -2.17 -9.77 21.00
N ILE A 590 -3.05 -10.61 21.54
CA ILE A 590 -3.25 -11.99 21.04
C ILE A 590 -3.79 -12.09 19.59
N ALA A 591 -4.50 -11.06 19.13
CA ALA A 591 -5.01 -10.97 17.75
C ALA A 591 -4.15 -10.08 16.84
N ALA A 592 -2.97 -9.65 17.31
CA ALA A 592 -2.18 -8.65 16.58
C ALA A 592 -1.63 -9.20 15.26
N MET A 593 -1.69 -8.37 14.24
CA MET A 593 -1.06 -8.53 12.94
C MET A 593 0.11 -7.55 12.79
N SER A 594 0.91 -7.71 11.74
CA SER A 594 2.05 -6.84 11.45
C SER A 594 1.72 -5.34 11.45
N GLN A 595 0.49 -4.97 11.06
CA GLN A 595 0.01 -3.58 11.05
C GLN A 595 -0.12 -2.93 12.44
N ASP A 596 -0.12 -3.76 13.49
CA ASP A 596 -0.30 -3.31 14.87
C ASP A 596 1.04 -3.01 15.55
N LEU A 597 2.15 -3.41 14.92
CA LEU A 597 3.51 -3.20 15.46
C LEU A 597 3.83 -1.72 15.76
N PRO A 598 3.48 -0.74 14.90
CA PRO A 598 3.76 0.66 15.21
C PRO A 598 3.03 1.14 16.46
N HIS A 599 1.78 0.72 16.66
CA HIS A 599 1.01 1.00 17.88
C HIS A 599 1.68 0.37 19.11
N GLN A 600 2.02 -0.92 19.04
CA GLN A 600 2.70 -1.61 20.14
C GLN A 600 4.03 -0.91 20.48
N ALA A 601 4.80 -0.44 19.49
CA ALA A 601 6.02 0.33 19.73
C ALA A 601 5.75 1.65 20.45
N ARG A 602 4.72 2.40 20.04
CA ARG A 602 4.31 3.64 20.73
C ARG A 602 3.91 3.37 22.18
N ASN A 603 3.12 2.32 22.42
CA ASN A 603 2.72 1.90 23.77
C ASN A 603 3.94 1.50 24.62
N LEU A 604 4.86 0.71 24.06
CA LEU A 604 6.08 0.30 24.75
C LEU A 604 6.95 1.50 25.14
N ILE A 605 7.21 2.41 24.20
CA ILE A 605 7.99 3.64 24.44
C ILE A 605 7.33 4.45 25.55
N LYS A 606 6.00 4.59 25.53
CA LYS A 606 5.23 5.29 26.57
C LYS A 606 5.41 4.62 27.94
N ARG A 607 5.33 3.28 28.03
CA ARG A 607 5.52 2.53 29.28
C ARG A 607 6.94 2.69 29.82
N MET A 608 7.95 2.53 28.98
CA MET A 608 9.35 2.69 29.38
C MET A 608 9.65 4.11 29.88
N LYS A 609 9.09 5.14 29.23
CA LYS A 609 9.24 6.54 29.67
C LYS A 609 8.57 6.82 31.01
N ALA A 610 7.46 6.14 31.30
CA ALA A 610 6.71 6.32 32.54
C ALA A 610 7.30 5.52 33.71
N ASP A 611 8.07 4.47 33.46
CA ASP A 611 8.67 3.63 34.49
C ASP A 611 9.98 4.24 35.02
N ARG A 612 9.97 4.66 36.30
CA ARG A 612 11.14 5.27 36.96
C ARG A 612 12.33 4.32 37.12
N SER A 613 12.12 3.01 37.00
CA SER A 613 13.18 2.00 37.06
C SER A 613 13.94 1.84 35.74
N VAL A 614 13.57 2.59 34.69
CA VAL A 614 14.24 2.58 33.39
C VAL A 614 14.81 3.95 33.08
N ASN A 615 16.12 4.01 32.85
CA ASN A 615 16.77 5.14 32.23
C ASN A 615 16.82 4.94 30.71
N ILE A 616 15.80 5.44 30.01
CA ILE A 616 15.67 5.25 28.56
C ILE A 616 16.87 5.76 27.74
N ALA A 617 17.71 6.65 28.29
CA ALA A 617 18.89 7.16 27.60
C ALA A 617 20.18 6.36 27.88
N LYS A 618 20.26 5.66 29.02
CA LYS A 618 21.49 5.01 29.50
C LYS A 618 21.42 3.48 29.52
N ASP A 619 20.24 2.94 29.74
CA ASP A 619 20.04 1.49 29.86
C ASP A 619 20.08 0.87 28.47
N TRP A 620 20.69 -0.30 28.35
CA TRP A 620 20.61 -1.11 27.13
C TRP A 620 19.34 -1.96 27.14
N LYS A 621 18.60 -1.91 26.02
CA LYS A 621 17.32 -2.63 25.86
C LYS A 621 17.51 -3.74 24.84
N LEU A 622 16.97 -4.92 25.15
CA LEU A 622 16.75 -5.99 24.18
C LEU A 622 15.25 -6.11 23.91
N ILE A 623 14.83 -5.71 22.71
CA ILE A 623 13.41 -5.70 22.32
C ILE A 623 13.18 -6.83 21.31
N THR A 624 12.29 -7.77 21.63
CA THR A 624 11.93 -8.87 20.73
C THR A 624 10.65 -8.50 19.97
N ILE A 625 10.66 -8.70 18.64
CA ILE A 625 9.49 -8.55 17.78
C ILE A 625 9.19 -9.91 17.16
N PHE A 626 8.02 -10.48 17.46
CA PHE A 626 7.58 -11.75 16.89
C PHE A 626 6.11 -11.68 16.48
N ILE A 627 5.88 -11.56 15.18
CA ILE A 627 4.54 -11.35 14.61
C ILE A 627 4.44 -11.93 13.20
N GLY A 628 3.21 -12.23 12.79
CA GLY A 628 2.88 -12.63 11.42
C GLY A 628 1.92 -13.80 11.34
N HIS A 629 1.78 -14.59 12.42
CA HIS A 629 0.91 -15.78 12.41
C HIS A 629 -0.55 -15.39 12.12
N ASN A 630 -1.03 -14.33 12.77
CA ASN A 630 -2.37 -13.80 12.50
C ASN A 630 -2.49 -13.25 11.07
N ASP A 631 -1.45 -12.61 10.52
CA ASP A 631 -1.47 -12.17 9.11
C ASP A 631 -1.68 -13.36 8.18
N PHE A 632 -0.95 -14.47 8.38
CA PHE A 632 -1.09 -15.68 7.59
C PHE A 632 -2.44 -16.38 7.78
N CYS A 633 -2.87 -16.56 9.02
CA CYS A 633 -4.06 -17.33 9.37
C CYS A 633 -5.39 -16.58 9.10
N SER A 634 -5.40 -15.25 9.19
CA SER A 634 -6.64 -14.45 9.13
C SER A 634 -6.72 -13.50 7.94
N ARG A 635 -5.60 -12.96 7.46
CA ARG A 635 -5.59 -11.91 6.43
C ARG A 635 -5.21 -12.48 5.06
N VAL A 636 -4.03 -13.08 4.96
CA VAL A 636 -3.43 -13.62 3.72
C VAL A 636 -4.35 -14.65 3.05
N CYS A 637 -5.01 -15.50 3.83
CA CYS A 637 -5.96 -16.50 3.33
C CYS A 637 -7.22 -15.92 2.65
N PHE A 638 -7.58 -14.66 2.94
CA PHE A 638 -8.81 -14.04 2.45
C PHE A 638 -8.52 -12.88 1.48
N LEU A 639 -7.25 -12.51 1.32
CA LEU A 639 -6.86 -11.51 0.35
C LEU A 639 -7.01 -12.06 -1.08
N PRO A 640 -7.69 -11.34 -1.99
CA PRO A 640 -7.69 -11.67 -3.42
C PRO A 640 -6.25 -11.69 -4.00
N LYS A 641 -5.33 -10.94 -3.36
CA LYS A 641 -3.89 -10.90 -3.64
C LYS A 641 -3.07 -10.98 -2.34
N PRO A 642 -2.79 -12.19 -1.85
CA PRO A 642 -2.02 -12.45 -0.65
C PRO A 642 -0.63 -11.77 -0.64
N GLU A 643 -0.01 -11.55 -1.80
CA GLU A 643 1.32 -10.93 -1.93
C GLU A 643 1.34 -9.45 -1.44
N LYS A 644 0.18 -8.78 -1.35
CA LYS A 644 0.09 -7.44 -0.76
C LYS A 644 0.47 -7.41 0.71
N ALA A 645 0.28 -8.51 1.44
CA ALA A 645 0.65 -8.60 2.85
C ALA A 645 2.17 -8.44 3.06
N LEU A 646 2.98 -8.84 2.08
CA LEU A 646 4.44 -8.72 2.11
C LEU A 646 4.88 -7.25 2.14
N TYR A 647 4.34 -6.43 1.24
CA TYR A 647 4.65 -5.01 1.19
C TYR A 647 4.20 -4.29 2.46
N GLN A 648 2.98 -4.59 2.93
CA GLN A 648 2.46 -3.99 4.16
C GLN A 648 3.33 -4.36 5.36
N HIS A 649 3.72 -5.63 5.48
CA HIS A 649 4.62 -6.10 6.53
C HIS A 649 5.95 -5.34 6.54
N GLU A 650 6.56 -5.15 5.36
CA GLU A 650 7.80 -4.39 5.21
C GLU A 650 7.62 -2.96 5.76
N GLN A 651 6.56 -2.25 5.35
CA GLN A 651 6.31 -0.88 5.79
C GLN A 651 6.07 -0.79 7.30
N ASN A 652 5.23 -1.68 7.85
CA ASN A 652 4.93 -1.71 9.27
C ASN A 652 6.18 -1.99 10.12
N LEU A 653 7.03 -2.92 9.66
CA LEU A 653 8.26 -3.27 10.36
C LEU A 653 9.26 -2.10 10.31
N LEU A 654 9.40 -1.43 9.17
CA LEU A 654 10.24 -0.23 9.04
C LEU A 654 9.77 0.91 9.93
N GLU A 655 8.48 1.22 9.94
CA GLU A 655 7.91 2.25 10.81
C GLU A 655 8.20 1.91 12.28
N THR A 656 7.90 0.68 12.71
CA THR A 656 8.14 0.20 14.06
C THR A 656 9.59 0.34 14.48
N LEU A 657 10.53 -0.11 13.65
CA LEU A 657 11.97 -0.02 13.94
C LEU A 657 12.45 1.44 13.98
N ARG A 658 11.93 2.30 13.11
CA ARG A 658 12.23 3.75 13.13
C ARG A 658 11.67 4.42 14.37
N LEU A 659 10.47 4.03 14.84
CA LEU A 659 9.92 4.48 16.12
C LEU A 659 10.83 4.05 17.27
N LEU A 660 11.22 2.78 17.35
CA LEU A 660 12.09 2.29 18.43
C LEU A 660 13.49 2.93 18.41
N ARG A 661 14.00 3.31 17.22
CA ARG A 661 15.30 3.97 17.06
C ARG A 661 15.28 5.46 17.40
N LYS A 662 14.19 6.19 17.12
CA LYS A 662 14.15 7.65 17.21
C LYS A 662 14.38 8.12 18.65
N ARG A 663 15.39 8.98 18.86
CA ARG A 663 15.62 9.68 20.14
C ARG A 663 14.49 10.67 20.38
N TYR A 664 13.50 10.31 21.18
CA TYR A 664 12.33 11.16 21.41
C TYR A 664 12.45 12.07 22.64
N CYS A 665 12.63 13.37 22.37
CA CYS A 665 12.00 14.44 23.16
C CYS A 665 10.47 14.49 22.89
N VAL A 666 9.72 15.09 23.81
CA VAL A 666 8.29 14.92 24.14
C VAL A 666 7.35 15.70 23.21
N GLU A 667 6.13 15.19 22.90
CA GLU A 667 4.80 15.82 23.16
C GLU A 667 3.59 15.02 22.63
N ASN A 668 2.39 15.29 23.19
CA ASN A 668 1.25 14.41 23.45
C ASN A 668 0.19 14.27 22.32
N ALA A 669 -0.54 13.14 22.33
CA ALA A 669 -1.70 12.82 21.48
C ALA A 669 -3.03 12.73 22.27
N GLN A 670 -4.18 12.97 21.63
CA GLN A 670 -5.53 12.63 22.10
C GLN A 670 -6.46 12.22 20.93
N SER A 671 -7.32 11.21 21.16
CA SER A 671 -8.16 10.49 20.19
C SER A 671 -9.67 10.53 20.51
N THR A 672 -10.54 10.26 19.53
CA THR A 672 -12.01 9.97 19.65
C THR A 672 -12.54 9.13 18.45
N PRO A 673 -13.69 8.39 18.56
CA PRO A 673 -13.99 7.14 17.81
C PRO A 673 -15.19 7.17 16.82
N CYS A 674 -15.40 6.11 15.99
CA CYS A 674 -16.71 5.45 15.63
C CYS A 674 -16.71 4.41 14.44
N ILE A 675 -17.07 3.13 14.74
CA ILE A 675 -18.21 2.27 14.26
C ILE A 675 -18.17 1.37 12.96
N LEU A 676 -18.17 0.02 13.21
CA LEU A 676 -18.79 -1.21 12.56
C LEU A 676 -18.26 -1.79 11.21
N ARG A 677 -18.16 -3.12 10.90
CA ARG A 677 -18.88 -4.37 11.34
C ARG A 677 -18.14 -5.71 10.98
N HIS A 678 -18.42 -6.76 11.77
CA HIS A 678 -18.03 -8.21 11.96
C HIS A 678 -17.62 -9.27 10.87
N ASP A 679 -16.62 -10.12 11.24
CA ASP A 679 -16.45 -11.63 11.43
C ASP A 679 -17.09 -12.72 10.49
N PRO A 680 -16.74 -14.05 10.59
CA PRO A 680 -15.44 -14.77 10.62
C PRO A 680 -15.40 -16.05 9.71
N CYS A 681 -14.28 -16.81 9.75
CA CYS A 681 -13.89 -17.99 8.93
C CYS A 681 -14.67 -19.31 9.16
N ILE A 682 -14.76 -20.17 8.11
CA ILE A 682 -14.57 -21.66 8.09
C ILE A 682 -14.64 -22.15 6.62
N ARG A 683 -13.62 -22.87 6.12
CA ARG A 683 -13.75 -24.07 5.24
C ARG A 683 -12.38 -24.68 4.86
N MET A 684 -12.18 -25.95 5.24
CA MET A 684 -10.94 -26.74 5.20
C MET A 684 -10.63 -27.48 3.87
N SER A 685 -11.39 -27.29 2.79
CA SER A 685 -11.23 -28.11 1.56
C SER A 685 -10.48 -27.45 0.39
N LEU A 686 -10.02 -26.19 0.54
CA LEU A 686 -9.31 -25.44 -0.52
C LEU A 686 -7.78 -25.36 -0.34
N PHE A 687 -7.23 -25.94 0.74
CA PHE A 687 -5.83 -25.71 1.15
C PHE A 687 -4.77 -26.31 0.21
N ALA A 688 -5.02 -27.49 -0.39
CA ALA A 688 -4.00 -28.18 -1.17
C ALA A 688 -3.54 -27.41 -2.44
N ALA A 689 -4.40 -26.59 -3.04
CA ALA A 689 -4.04 -25.75 -4.19
C ALA A 689 -3.39 -24.41 -3.80
N PHE A 690 -3.47 -24.01 -2.52
CA PHE A 690 -2.96 -22.75 -1.99
C PHE A 690 -1.62 -22.91 -1.25
N GLN A 691 -1.25 -24.14 -0.89
CA GLN A 691 -0.11 -24.43 -0.03
C GLN A 691 1.24 -23.98 -0.60
N SER A 692 1.53 -24.26 -1.87
CA SER A 692 2.78 -23.81 -2.52
C SER A 692 2.89 -22.29 -2.65
N ARG A 693 1.74 -21.61 -2.84
CA ARG A 693 1.66 -20.14 -2.87
C ARG A 693 1.87 -19.54 -1.48
N LEU A 694 1.30 -20.15 -0.45
CA LEU A 694 1.47 -19.74 0.94
C LEU A 694 2.93 -19.95 1.40
N GLU A 695 3.54 -21.09 1.05
CA GLU A 695 4.98 -21.36 1.29
C GLU A 695 5.87 -20.30 0.65
N TYR A 696 5.59 -19.91 -0.60
CA TYR A 696 6.30 -18.81 -1.26
C TYR A 696 6.17 -17.49 -0.49
N ILE A 697 4.97 -17.15 -0.03
CA ILE A 697 4.72 -15.91 0.72
C ILE A 697 5.43 -15.95 2.08
N ILE A 698 5.39 -17.07 2.80
CA ILE A 698 6.12 -17.23 4.07
C ILE A 698 7.62 -17.06 3.85
N HIS A 699 8.17 -17.65 2.79
CA HIS A 699 9.58 -17.48 2.43
C HIS A 699 9.92 -16.01 2.08
N GLN A 700 9.05 -15.31 1.34
CA GLN A 700 9.24 -13.89 1.06
C GLN A 700 9.12 -13.02 2.33
N TRP A 701 8.22 -13.38 3.25
CA TRP A 701 8.03 -12.67 4.52
C TRP A 701 9.29 -12.73 5.38
N ASN A 702 9.86 -13.92 5.55
CA ASN A 702 11.12 -14.12 6.27
C ASN A 702 12.28 -13.36 5.61
N ARG A 703 12.36 -13.42 4.27
CA ARG A 703 13.34 -12.65 3.49
C ARG A 703 13.19 -11.14 3.71
N ILE A 704 11.96 -10.62 3.76
CA ILE A 704 11.71 -9.20 4.05
C ILE A 704 12.24 -8.84 5.44
N GLN A 705 11.94 -9.64 6.46
CA GLN A 705 12.45 -9.42 7.82
C GLN A 705 13.98 -9.38 7.85
N GLN A 706 14.63 -10.32 7.16
CA GLN A 706 16.08 -10.34 7.03
C GLN A 706 16.60 -9.08 6.32
N THR A 707 16.07 -8.74 5.14
CA THR A 707 16.54 -7.59 4.36
C THR A 707 16.31 -6.25 5.06
N VAL A 708 15.21 -6.11 5.81
CA VAL A 708 14.94 -4.93 6.65
C VAL A 708 15.96 -4.84 7.78
N ALA A 709 16.25 -5.94 8.48
CA ALA A 709 17.27 -5.96 9.53
C ALA A 709 18.68 -5.61 8.99
N GLU A 710 18.96 -5.98 7.74
CA GLU A 710 20.23 -5.73 7.06
C GLU A 710 20.37 -4.33 6.44
N ARG A 711 19.38 -3.43 6.57
CA ARG A 711 19.50 -2.06 6.05
C ARG A 711 20.58 -1.28 6.82
N ASP A 712 21.36 -0.49 6.08
CA ASP A 712 22.42 0.36 6.65
C ASP A 712 21.92 1.30 7.76
N GLU A 713 20.66 1.74 7.65
CA GLU A 713 20.02 2.58 8.66
C GLU A 713 19.99 1.91 10.04
N PHE A 714 19.95 0.58 10.12
CA PHE A 714 19.94 -0.17 11.38
C PHE A 714 21.25 -0.87 11.68
N SER A 715 22.05 -1.25 10.68
CA SER A 715 23.25 -2.06 10.90
C SER A 715 24.52 -1.26 11.21
N ASN A 716 24.55 0.04 10.90
CA ASN A 716 25.77 0.88 11.02
C ASN A 716 25.75 1.85 12.21
N ALA A 717 24.67 1.86 13.01
CA ALA A 717 24.57 2.71 14.19
C ALA A 717 25.33 2.11 15.38
N THR A 718 26.00 2.94 16.16
CA THR A 718 26.70 2.47 17.37
C THR A 718 25.73 2.18 18.51
N ASP A 719 24.58 2.84 18.57
CA ASP A 719 23.62 2.75 19.69
C ASP A 719 22.36 1.92 19.39
N PHE A 720 22.27 1.33 18.20
CA PHE A 720 21.09 0.58 17.76
C PHE A 720 21.48 -0.47 16.71
N THR A 721 20.93 -1.67 16.80
CA THR A 721 21.06 -2.72 15.77
C THR A 721 19.79 -3.54 15.72
N VAL A 722 19.51 -4.12 14.55
CA VAL A 722 18.43 -5.09 14.36
C VAL A 722 19.07 -6.39 13.88
N ASN A 723 18.76 -7.49 14.57
CA ASN A 723 19.29 -8.80 14.23
C ASN A 723 18.14 -9.73 13.86
N TYR A 724 18.20 -10.32 12.66
CA TYR A 724 17.24 -11.32 12.22
C TYR A 724 17.50 -12.67 12.91
N GLN A 725 16.44 -13.38 13.32
CA GLN A 725 16.52 -14.60 14.11
C GLN A 725 15.79 -15.75 13.39
N PRO A 726 16.50 -16.54 12.54
CA PRO A 726 15.88 -17.51 11.65
C PRO A 726 15.49 -18.84 12.31
N PHE A 727 15.65 -19.01 13.63
CA PHE A 727 15.38 -20.27 14.31
C PHE A 727 13.99 -20.90 14.04
N PRO A 728 12.90 -20.17 13.74
CA PRO A 728 11.60 -20.75 13.43
C PRO A 728 11.31 -20.95 11.93
N GLU A 729 12.21 -20.55 11.01
CA GLU A 729 11.97 -20.65 9.55
C GLU A 729 11.69 -22.09 9.08
N TYR A 730 12.34 -23.07 9.72
CA TYR A 730 12.19 -24.50 9.45
C TYR A 730 11.75 -25.22 10.73
N LEU A 731 10.66 -24.74 11.32
CA LEU A 731 10.11 -25.31 12.55
C LEU A 731 9.83 -26.80 12.37
N ARG A 732 10.66 -27.64 12.99
CA ARG A 732 10.44 -29.08 13.14
C ARG A 732 10.23 -29.38 14.60
N LEU A 733 8.98 -29.70 14.95
CA LEU A 733 8.63 -30.10 16.29
C LEU A 733 9.22 -31.49 16.61
N PRO A 734 9.59 -31.75 17.88
CA PRO A 734 10.10 -33.04 18.29
C PRO A 734 9.07 -34.14 18.04
N THR A 735 9.57 -35.33 17.75
CA THR A 735 8.73 -36.53 17.60
C THR A 735 8.98 -37.51 18.73
N LEU A 736 7.93 -38.21 19.14
CA LEU A 736 7.98 -39.38 20.00
C LEU A 736 8.68 -40.55 19.27
N GLU A 737 9.02 -41.61 20.00
CA GLU A 737 9.70 -42.79 19.43
C GLU A 737 8.90 -43.48 18.32
N ASN A 738 7.57 -43.35 18.35
CA ASN A 738 6.67 -43.89 17.32
C ASN A 738 6.58 -42.99 16.06
N GLY A 739 7.28 -41.86 16.02
CA GLY A 739 7.29 -40.92 14.91
C GLY A 739 6.23 -39.81 14.96
N ASP A 740 5.29 -39.86 15.91
CA ASP A 740 4.29 -38.81 16.09
C ASP A 740 4.90 -37.54 16.66
N THR A 741 4.34 -36.36 16.33
CA THR A 741 4.77 -35.11 16.98
C THR A 741 4.49 -35.17 18.48
N ASP A 742 5.46 -34.78 19.31
CA ASP A 742 5.35 -34.75 20.76
C ASP A 742 4.27 -33.71 21.18
N PRO A 743 3.09 -34.16 21.65
CA PRO A 743 2.02 -33.23 22.04
C PRO A 743 2.39 -32.41 23.29
N GLY A 744 3.44 -32.80 24.01
CA GLY A 744 3.96 -32.09 25.16
C GLY A 744 4.58 -30.74 24.79
N VAL A 745 4.96 -30.48 23.53
CA VAL A 745 5.56 -29.19 23.12
C VAL A 745 4.55 -28.16 22.59
N ILE A 746 3.29 -28.58 22.44
CA ILE A 746 2.18 -27.76 21.92
C ILE A 746 1.04 -27.66 22.93
N SER A 747 0.30 -26.57 22.86
CA SER A 747 -0.92 -26.36 23.64
C SER A 747 -2.07 -27.21 23.09
N VAL A 748 -3.22 -27.18 23.76
CA VAL A 748 -4.39 -28.02 23.44
C VAL A 748 -5.07 -27.70 22.11
N ASP A 749 -4.79 -26.54 21.52
CA ASP A 749 -5.26 -26.17 20.18
C ASP A 749 -4.33 -26.62 19.04
N CYS A 750 -3.21 -27.26 19.37
CA CYS A 750 -2.18 -27.66 18.41
C CYS A 750 -1.61 -26.50 17.59
N PHE A 751 -1.75 -25.26 18.07
CA PHE A 751 -1.27 -24.04 17.42
C PHE A 751 -0.30 -23.28 18.32
N HIS A 752 -0.70 -23.01 19.57
CA HIS A 752 0.20 -22.37 20.54
C HIS A 752 1.22 -23.37 21.09
N LEU A 753 2.36 -22.87 21.56
CA LEU A 753 3.37 -23.68 22.22
C LEU A 753 2.97 -23.92 23.68
N SER A 754 3.26 -25.11 24.21
CA SER A 754 3.21 -25.35 25.66
C SER A 754 4.39 -24.67 26.36
N GLN A 755 4.44 -24.70 27.69
CA GLN A 755 5.61 -24.24 28.44
C GLN A 755 6.90 -24.92 27.97
N ARG A 756 6.83 -26.21 27.67
CA ARG A 756 7.95 -26.96 27.11
C ARG A 756 8.36 -26.47 25.73
N GLY A 757 7.40 -26.18 24.84
CA GLY A 757 7.67 -25.57 23.54
C GLY A 757 8.28 -24.16 23.67
N HIS A 758 7.79 -23.35 24.60
CA HIS A 758 8.36 -22.05 24.95
C HIS A 758 9.80 -22.17 25.46
N ALA A 759 10.11 -23.18 26.28
CA ALA A 759 11.47 -23.46 26.74
C ALA A 759 12.42 -23.77 25.58
N MET A 760 11.99 -24.57 24.61
CA MET A 760 12.78 -24.85 23.40
C MET A 760 13.01 -23.59 22.55
N ALA A 761 11.96 -22.79 22.34
CA ALA A 761 12.07 -21.52 21.62
C ALA A 761 13.04 -20.55 22.32
N ALA A 762 12.99 -20.47 23.65
CA ALA A 762 13.92 -19.66 24.44
C ALA A 762 15.37 -20.13 24.31
N ASN A 763 15.62 -21.45 24.37
CA ASN A 763 16.95 -22.02 24.16
C ASN A 763 17.48 -21.69 22.75
N SER A 764 16.66 -21.87 21.72
CA SER A 764 17.04 -21.59 20.34
C SER A 764 17.28 -20.12 20.07
N TYR A 765 16.44 -19.25 20.63
CA TYR A 765 16.64 -17.81 20.53
C TYR A 765 17.94 -17.39 21.20
N TRP A 766 18.21 -17.88 22.41
CA TRP A 766 19.48 -17.65 23.09
C TRP A 766 20.67 -18.10 22.23
N ASN A 767 20.62 -19.31 21.67
CA ASN A 767 21.68 -19.79 20.77
C ASN A 767 21.89 -18.85 19.57
N ASN A 768 20.81 -18.34 18.97
CA ASN A 768 20.91 -17.41 17.85
C ASN A 768 21.50 -16.05 18.26
N LEU A 769 21.27 -15.58 19.49
CA LEU A 769 21.90 -14.36 20.01
C LEU A 769 23.42 -14.51 20.19
N ILE A 770 23.93 -15.74 20.37
CA ILE A 770 25.36 -16.04 20.52
C ILE A 770 26.04 -16.41 19.20
N ASP A 771 25.29 -17.02 18.28
CA ASP A 771 25.77 -17.44 16.97
C ASP A 771 26.06 -16.23 16.07
N ILE A 772 27.10 -16.34 15.23
CA ILE A 772 27.44 -15.27 14.29
C ILE A 772 26.33 -15.05 13.27
N GLU A 773 26.14 -13.80 12.88
CA GLU A 773 25.23 -13.45 11.79
C GLU A 773 25.62 -14.18 10.50
N GLY A 774 24.64 -14.79 9.83
CA GLY A 774 24.83 -15.63 8.64
C GLY A 774 25.12 -17.11 8.92
N ASN A 775 25.35 -17.52 10.17
CA ASN A 775 25.47 -18.93 10.58
C ASN A 775 24.75 -19.18 11.91
N LYS A 776 23.43 -18.97 11.89
CA LYS A 776 22.56 -19.11 13.05
C LYS A 776 22.01 -20.54 13.17
N SER A 777 21.91 -21.01 14.41
CA SER A 777 21.34 -22.31 14.76
C SER A 777 19.84 -22.43 14.46
N MET A 778 19.38 -23.59 13.99
CA MET A 778 17.95 -23.93 13.94
C MET A 778 17.36 -24.26 15.33
N LEU A 779 16.03 -24.44 15.38
CA LEU A 779 15.33 -24.90 16.59
C LEU A 779 15.95 -26.18 17.16
N VAL A 780 16.19 -26.21 18.47
CA VAL A 780 16.64 -27.42 19.19
C VAL A 780 15.52 -28.45 19.23
N GLN A 781 15.85 -29.73 19.30
CA GLN A 781 14.84 -30.81 19.39
C GLN A 781 14.54 -31.19 20.84
N ARG A 782 15.43 -30.84 21.78
CA ARG A 782 15.17 -30.92 23.22
C ARG A 782 15.75 -29.71 23.94
N GLU A 783 15.14 -29.36 25.07
CA GLU A 783 15.64 -28.31 25.97
C GLU A 783 17.07 -28.63 26.38
N PHE A 784 17.97 -27.65 26.33
CA PHE A 784 19.40 -27.79 26.65
C PHE A 784 20.20 -28.82 25.83
N GLU A 785 19.64 -29.41 24.76
CA GLU A 785 20.37 -30.30 23.85
C GLU A 785 21.62 -29.63 23.26
N ARG A 786 21.45 -28.36 22.88
CA ARG A 786 22.52 -27.43 22.53
C ARG A 786 22.25 -26.11 23.25
N PHE A 787 23.24 -25.65 24.01
CA PHE A 787 23.18 -24.38 24.74
C PHE A 787 24.51 -23.63 24.55
N ASN A 788 24.51 -22.61 23.69
CA ASN A 788 25.70 -21.88 23.29
C ASN A 788 26.08 -20.88 24.37
N CYS A 789 27.38 -20.78 24.66
CA CYS A 789 27.90 -19.88 25.68
C CYS A 789 28.79 -18.80 25.06
N PRO A 790 28.71 -17.54 25.53
CA PRO A 790 29.70 -16.53 25.19
C PRO A 790 31.11 -17.01 25.56
N MET A 791 32.06 -16.88 24.63
CA MET A 791 33.44 -17.35 24.82
C MET A 791 34.36 -16.20 25.19
N LYS A 792 35.49 -16.47 25.86
CA LYS A 792 36.47 -15.44 26.25
C LYS A 792 36.98 -14.59 25.07
N GLY A 793 37.08 -15.18 23.88
CA GLY A 793 37.47 -14.48 22.64
C GLY A 793 36.32 -13.74 21.91
N ARG A 794 35.06 -14.04 22.26
CA ARG A 794 33.87 -13.39 21.71
C ARG A 794 32.77 -13.31 22.78
N PRO A 795 32.92 -12.43 23.79
CA PRO A 795 32.00 -12.34 24.91
C PRO A 795 30.72 -11.56 24.57
N PHE A 796 30.59 -11.10 23.32
CA PHE A 796 29.53 -10.20 22.89
C PHE A 796 28.34 -10.97 22.31
N LEU A 797 27.15 -10.40 22.46
CA LEU A 797 26.00 -10.78 21.65
C LEU A 797 26.34 -10.51 20.17
N ALA A 798 25.99 -11.46 19.32
CA ALA A 798 26.29 -11.36 17.91
C ALA A 798 25.47 -10.24 17.26
N THR A 799 26.15 -9.42 16.48
CA THR A 799 25.56 -8.41 15.60
C THR A 799 26.22 -8.55 14.24
N ARG A 800 25.64 -7.96 13.21
CA ARG A 800 26.26 -7.99 11.88
C ARG A 800 27.68 -7.42 11.93
N GLN A 801 27.86 -6.27 12.57
CA GLN A 801 29.16 -5.60 12.59
C GLN A 801 30.26 -6.40 13.30
N ASN A 802 29.96 -7.09 14.41
CA ASN A 802 30.96 -7.87 15.15
C ASN A 802 31.10 -9.33 14.66
N SER A 803 30.24 -9.79 13.74
CA SER A 803 30.32 -11.14 13.15
C SER A 803 31.26 -11.21 11.94
N TRP A 804 31.42 -10.11 11.19
CA TRP A 804 32.19 -10.08 9.93
C TRP A 804 33.57 -9.43 10.04
N LYS A 805 33.93 -8.85 11.20
CA LYS A 805 35.32 -8.43 11.46
C LYS A 805 36.14 -9.69 11.69
N LYS A 806 37.08 -9.99 10.77
CA LYS A 806 38.15 -10.96 11.02
C LYS A 806 38.83 -10.56 12.33
N VAL A 807 38.68 -11.40 13.35
CA VAL A 807 39.57 -11.39 14.52
C VAL A 807 40.95 -11.81 14.06
#